data_AF-A0A484DKA6-F1
#
_entry.id   AF-A0A484DKA6-F1
#
_cell.length_a   1.000
_cell.length_b   1.000
_cell.length_c   1.000
_cell.angle_alpha   90.00
_cell.angle_beta   90.00
_cell.angle_gamma   90.00
#
_symmetry.space_group_name_H-M   'P 1'
#
loop_
_entity.id
_entity.type
_entity.pdbx_description
1 polymer ?
#
loop_
_entity_poly.entity_id
_entity_poly.type
_entity_poly.pdbx_seq_one_letter_code
_entity_poly.pdbx_strand_id
1 'polypeptide(L)'
;MSGRGGFELHMSFSNADTMREREVLRVEARHDEEKEEEEEEEEEEEYLDASQVYLRSKFYESWLWTDVNLPSQADRDGLASKNVDNPLPDSITEWGVLAISASPHTGFCVAEPYNFRAWKHFFVDLKLPYSVARNEQVEIKAVVHNYNNEELHVRVVLMKTEGMCSIAFKESHTQEVTLPAGSSVAVPYTIVPLVVGKLPLEVMVVARGTTAGDRIQKQLRVVLEGVQKAEVWSAVLNPSAEGGTQTVRVGKIELESVVPNSRPETFINVRGNVLADSIDNSISEDSLASLIQMPGGCVEQNLASITLPLIATLYLDRTNSWESVGVQRKAEALRYIRRGYENQLAYRRSDGSYPPYRREGASTWITAYVVKVFSMAYSITRIDEQQVCEPLLYLVNNKHQLLRGSFKEDNPVYSTTMTGGLRGDDPETTLTAFVLIALAEAKQARIRCTGPSVEVAVGKTAEYLKSALLTTGRRPYTVAIASYALALLGNASPYNPTPSLLRAAAPGGSHWLDSQNTLFTLEATGYALLALVKLGRMEEAAAPFKWLNGQRRRGGGFGSTQSTMVVLQALSEYLINKPPDDASLDVDVRITGRKEIRYHFNPVNAYAARSSRLPADLDLEVEARGNGQGILEVVTHYNQLPEVDEKISCKDFEFSVAIEESSEKPPADVEKSYQLTIKVRALGPRDVRMVILDINLPTGFTPENSDLEMLSNSVDRYINNFQIVDNLSDRGSLIIHLFKVSHKEPEILIFRLQQSFKVGLLQPSSVTVYEYYNPDHRCSRTYTPREDKEALTQICRDNVCRCTQGDCCISKTDSENFLNKDREVFACNTLHHVFKVKVLNVSQSYYDKYEMEITRVIKLGVEAGVEVGQKRFFMSHGGCRDGINLKQGSEYLIIGPKEDLWNIDSDTNRSIYMLGKDTWVERWPTSAECSSMQAKCKSLDDTADELSVNACRV
;
A
#
# COMPACT_ATOMS: atom_id res chain seq x y z
N MET A 1 69.18 -4.14 92.22
CA MET A 1 69.34 -5.59 92.52
C MET A 1 68.71 -6.34 91.35
N SER A 2 69.50 -6.85 90.40
CA SER A 2 69.83 -8.30 90.27
C SER A 2 68.58 -9.17 90.12
N GLY A 3 68.28 -9.92 89.06
CA GLY A 3 68.98 -10.33 87.83
C GLY A 3 68.42 -11.71 87.39
N ARG A 4 68.37 -11.97 86.05
CA ARG A 4 68.24 -13.29 85.33
C ARG A 4 66.99 -14.16 85.63
N GLY A 5 66.38 -14.95 84.73
CA GLY A 5 66.55 -15.34 83.32
C GLY A 5 65.47 -16.42 83.03
N GLY A 6 64.74 -16.36 81.90
CA GLY A 6 64.73 -17.39 80.84
C GLY A 6 63.62 -18.47 80.96
N PHE A 7 62.73 -18.58 79.95
CA PHE A 7 62.48 -19.79 79.13
C PHE A 7 61.24 -19.61 78.20
N GLU A 8 61.44 -19.94 76.92
CA GLU A 8 60.42 -20.16 75.88
C GLU A 8 59.62 -21.47 76.08
N LEU A 9 58.52 -21.57 75.31
CA LEU A 9 57.68 -22.73 74.93
C LEU A 9 56.32 -22.88 75.65
N HIS A 10 55.25 -22.42 74.98
CA HIS A 10 54.32 -23.32 74.29
C HIS A 10 53.29 -22.53 73.47
N MET A 11 53.37 -22.66 72.14
CA MET A 11 52.30 -22.33 71.21
C MET A 11 52.11 -23.57 70.34
N SER A 12 51.04 -24.35 70.54
CA SER A 12 50.56 -25.35 69.58
C SER A 12 49.30 -26.10 70.05
N PHE A 13 48.17 -25.43 70.31
CA PHE A 13 46.84 -26.05 70.31
C PHE A 13 45.77 -24.97 70.12
N SER A 14 45.52 -24.53 68.89
CA SER A 14 44.27 -23.81 68.52
C SER A 14 43.97 -23.72 67.02
N ASN A 15 44.89 -24.12 66.13
CA ASN A 15 44.66 -24.04 64.67
C ASN A 15 44.02 -25.28 64.04
N ALA A 16 43.92 -26.41 64.77
CA ALA A 16 43.30 -27.62 64.24
C ALA A 16 41.76 -27.55 64.31
N ASP A 17 41.20 -26.97 65.38
CA ASP A 17 39.75 -26.88 65.56
C ASP A 17 39.12 -25.82 64.63
N THR A 18 39.80 -24.70 64.38
CA THR A 18 39.33 -23.66 63.44
C THR A 18 39.44 -24.07 61.96
N MET A 19 40.38 -24.96 61.61
CA MET A 19 40.41 -25.58 60.27
C MET A 19 39.28 -26.59 60.10
N ARG A 20 39.01 -27.41 61.13
CA ARG A 20 37.90 -28.38 61.13
C ARG A 20 36.54 -27.70 61.04
N GLU A 21 36.30 -26.62 61.79
CA GLU A 21 35.04 -25.86 61.70
C GLU A 21 34.83 -25.23 60.31
N ARG A 22 35.90 -24.74 59.66
CA ARG A 22 35.83 -24.23 58.28
C ARG A 22 35.64 -25.31 57.23
N GLU A 23 36.15 -26.51 57.47
CA GLU A 23 35.91 -27.68 56.61
C GLU A 23 34.47 -28.18 56.75
N VAL A 24 33.94 -28.23 57.98
CA VAL A 24 32.54 -28.59 58.25
C VAL A 24 31.58 -27.59 57.61
N LEU A 25 31.81 -26.28 57.75
CA LEU A 25 30.99 -25.24 57.11
C LEU A 25 31.06 -25.28 55.57
N ARG A 26 32.18 -25.72 54.98
CA ARG A 26 32.30 -25.91 53.52
C ARG A 26 31.60 -27.17 53.02
N VAL A 27 31.59 -28.23 53.83
CA VAL A 27 30.87 -29.47 53.53
C VAL A 27 29.37 -29.26 53.69
N GLU A 28 28.93 -28.51 54.71
CA GLU A 28 27.53 -28.09 54.87
C GLU A 28 27.09 -27.20 53.71
N ALA A 29 27.87 -26.19 53.32
CA ALA A 29 27.55 -25.35 52.16
C ALA A 29 27.46 -26.13 50.84
N ARG A 30 28.35 -27.11 50.61
CA ARG A 30 28.24 -28.00 49.44
C ARG A 30 27.04 -28.93 49.51
N HIS A 31 26.70 -29.40 50.70
CA HIS A 31 25.57 -30.31 50.87
C HIS A 31 24.23 -29.56 50.75
N ASP A 32 24.21 -28.27 51.11
CA ASP A 32 23.08 -27.39 50.86
C ASP A 32 22.99 -27.03 49.36
N GLU A 33 24.11 -26.76 48.67
CA GLU A 33 24.14 -26.61 47.20
C GLU A 33 23.68 -27.88 46.47
N GLU A 34 24.16 -29.07 46.88
CA GLU A 34 23.74 -30.36 46.30
C GLU A 34 22.25 -30.66 46.57
N LYS A 35 21.70 -30.23 47.70
CA LYS A 35 20.26 -30.36 47.99
C LYS A 35 19.41 -29.39 47.20
N GLU A 36 19.88 -28.15 47.02
CA GLU A 36 19.20 -27.18 46.15
C GLU A 36 19.20 -27.69 44.70
N GLU A 37 20.30 -28.29 44.23
CA GLU A 37 20.36 -28.95 42.91
C GLU A 37 19.44 -30.18 42.82
N GLU A 38 19.38 -31.05 43.84
CA GLU A 38 18.46 -32.20 43.88
C GLU A 38 16.98 -31.75 43.93
N GLU A 39 16.65 -30.71 44.70
CA GLU A 39 15.29 -30.14 44.77
C GLU A 39 14.89 -29.48 43.44
N GLU A 40 15.80 -28.78 42.75
CA GLU A 40 15.56 -28.22 41.41
C GLU A 40 15.35 -29.33 40.36
N GLU A 41 16.12 -30.42 40.40
CA GLU A 41 15.94 -31.57 39.51
C GLU A 41 14.60 -32.29 39.77
N GLU A 42 14.20 -32.50 41.03
CA GLU A 42 12.89 -33.08 41.37
C GLU A 42 11.72 -32.19 40.91
N GLU A 43 11.84 -30.86 41.01
CA GLU A 43 10.82 -29.94 40.50
C GLU A 43 10.75 -29.91 38.96
N GLU A 44 11.85 -30.14 38.24
CA GLU A 44 11.84 -30.26 36.78
C GLU A 44 11.21 -31.58 36.30
N GLU A 45 11.35 -32.69 37.03
CA GLU A 45 10.72 -33.98 36.69
C GLU A 45 9.18 -33.94 36.74
N GLU A 46 8.59 -32.99 37.47
CA GLU A 46 7.14 -32.82 37.55
C GLU A 46 6.51 -32.14 36.32
N TYR A 47 7.32 -31.62 35.40
CA TYR A 47 6.88 -31.00 34.17
C TYR A 47 7.25 -31.85 32.94
N LEU A 48 6.41 -31.81 31.91
CA LEU A 48 6.76 -32.40 30.62
C LEU A 48 7.97 -31.70 30.01
N ASP A 49 8.89 -32.50 29.47
CA ASP A 49 9.95 -32.01 28.59
C ASP A 49 9.35 -31.29 27.37
N ALA A 50 9.89 -30.11 27.07
CA ALA A 50 9.55 -29.30 25.90
C ALA A 50 9.59 -30.09 24.57
N SER A 51 10.44 -31.12 24.47
CA SER A 51 10.53 -32.01 23.30
C SER A 51 9.27 -32.87 23.09
N GLN A 52 8.49 -33.12 24.15
CA GLN A 52 7.29 -33.94 24.13
C GLN A 52 6.02 -33.13 23.85
N VAL A 53 6.10 -31.80 23.92
CA VAL A 53 4.96 -30.91 23.68
C VAL A 53 4.83 -30.60 22.19
N TYR A 54 3.74 -31.07 21.58
CA TYR A 54 3.46 -30.84 20.16
C TYR A 54 3.28 -29.35 19.83
N LEU A 55 4.00 -28.88 18.80
CA LEU A 55 3.94 -27.51 18.31
C LEU A 55 2.81 -27.32 17.30
N ARG A 56 1.82 -26.51 17.67
CA ARG A 56 0.76 -26.02 16.79
C ARG A 56 1.23 -24.81 15.98
N SER A 57 1.21 -24.94 14.65
CA SER A 57 1.64 -23.88 13.72
C SER A 57 0.80 -23.79 12.44
N LYS A 58 -0.05 -24.80 12.16
CA LYS A 58 -0.89 -24.88 10.95
C LYS A 58 -2.26 -24.25 11.18
N PHE A 59 -2.29 -22.92 11.21
CA PHE A 59 -3.52 -22.12 11.34
C PHE A 59 -3.98 -21.65 9.96
N TYR A 60 -4.99 -22.33 9.42
CA TYR A 60 -5.59 -21.98 8.12
C TYR A 60 -6.98 -21.36 8.32
N GLU A 61 -7.39 -20.47 7.42
CA GLU A 61 -8.78 -20.00 7.35
C GLU A 61 -9.68 -21.01 6.66
N SER A 62 -9.16 -21.66 5.60
CA SER A 62 -9.82 -22.77 4.90
C SER A 62 -8.79 -23.82 4.48
N TRP A 63 -9.23 -25.06 4.36
CA TRP A 63 -8.41 -26.20 3.97
C TRP A 63 -9.29 -27.26 3.28
N LEU A 64 -8.70 -28.37 2.83
CA LEU A 64 -9.40 -29.46 2.13
C LEU A 64 -10.01 -29.04 0.76
N TRP A 65 -9.39 -28.09 0.06
CA TRP A 65 -9.76 -27.73 -1.31
C TRP A 65 -9.22 -28.76 -2.32
N THR A 66 -9.95 -29.87 -2.48
CA THR A 66 -9.53 -31.03 -3.29
C THR A 66 -10.70 -31.67 -4.04
N ASP A 67 -10.42 -32.24 -5.22
CA ASP A 67 -11.37 -33.09 -5.95
C ASP A 67 -11.23 -34.57 -5.58
N VAL A 68 -12.37 -35.26 -5.43
CA VAL A 68 -12.42 -36.68 -5.08
C VAL A 68 -13.29 -37.43 -6.08
N ASN A 69 -12.66 -38.31 -6.86
CA ASN A 69 -13.38 -39.22 -7.74
C ASN A 69 -13.93 -40.43 -6.96
N LEU A 70 -15.25 -40.56 -6.95
CA LEU A 70 -15.95 -41.73 -6.41
C LEU A 70 -15.81 -42.93 -7.36
N PRO A 71 -15.81 -44.18 -6.84
CA PRO A 71 -15.70 -45.37 -7.67
C PRO A 71 -16.87 -45.51 -8.65
N SER A 72 -16.59 -46.04 -9.85
CA SER A 72 -17.60 -46.21 -10.90
C SER A 72 -18.58 -47.36 -10.61
N GLN A 73 -18.22 -48.28 -9.72
CA GLN A 73 -19.11 -49.32 -9.22
C GLN A 73 -19.61 -48.92 -7.83
N ALA A 74 -20.92 -48.89 -7.68
CA ALA A 74 -21.57 -48.71 -6.39
C ALA A 74 -21.44 -50.01 -5.56
N ASP A 75 -21.40 -49.85 -4.23
CA ASP A 75 -21.48 -50.96 -3.30
C ASP A 75 -22.87 -51.63 -3.33
N ARG A 76 -23.05 -52.70 -2.55
CA ARG A 76 -24.28 -53.53 -2.55
C ARG A 76 -25.55 -52.75 -2.20
N ASP A 77 -25.42 -51.59 -1.58
CA ASP A 77 -26.47 -50.65 -1.19
C ASP A 77 -26.80 -49.60 -2.28
N GLY A 78 -26.08 -49.61 -3.40
CA GLY A 78 -26.27 -48.67 -4.51
C GLY A 78 -25.56 -47.33 -4.34
N LEU A 79 -24.72 -47.17 -3.31
CA LEU A 79 -23.91 -45.97 -3.08
C LEU A 79 -22.43 -46.22 -3.42
N ALA A 80 -21.77 -45.22 -4.00
CA ALA A 80 -20.33 -45.24 -4.23
C ALA A 80 -19.63 -44.49 -3.10
N SER A 81 -18.86 -45.19 -2.27
CA SER A 81 -18.19 -44.61 -1.09
C SER A 81 -16.68 -44.52 -1.28
N LYS A 82 -16.06 -43.46 -0.74
CA LYS A 82 -14.59 -43.31 -0.70
C LYS A 82 -14.17 -42.60 0.58
N ASN A 83 -13.25 -43.22 1.31
CA ASN A 83 -12.67 -42.61 2.51
C ASN A 83 -11.60 -41.59 2.11
N VAL A 84 -11.58 -40.46 2.82
CA VAL A 84 -10.61 -39.39 2.64
C VAL A 84 -9.99 -39.12 4.01
N ASP A 85 -8.74 -39.56 4.16
CA ASP A 85 -8.00 -39.39 5.40
C ASP A 85 -7.09 -38.17 5.28
N ASN A 86 -7.35 -37.13 6.08
CA ASN A 86 -6.50 -35.95 6.16
C ASN A 86 -6.32 -35.51 7.62
N PRO A 87 -5.10 -35.12 8.04
CA PRO A 87 -4.87 -34.60 9.38
C PRO A 87 -5.58 -33.25 9.55
N LEU A 88 -6.22 -33.06 10.70
CA LEU A 88 -6.85 -31.80 11.05
C LEU A 88 -5.80 -30.68 11.20
N PRO A 89 -6.10 -29.44 10.80
CA PRO A 89 -5.29 -28.29 11.13
C PRO A 89 -5.21 -28.07 12.65
N ASP A 90 -4.23 -27.28 13.08
CA ASP A 90 -3.97 -27.06 14.50
C ASP A 90 -4.93 -26.03 15.16
N SER A 91 -5.87 -25.48 14.38
CA SER A 91 -6.89 -24.53 14.84
C SER A 91 -7.94 -25.21 15.72
N ILE A 92 -8.14 -24.66 16.93
CA ILE A 92 -9.18 -25.09 17.86
C ILE A 92 -10.45 -24.33 17.49
N THR A 93 -11.27 -24.93 16.64
CA THR A 93 -12.48 -24.31 16.06
C THR A 93 -13.51 -25.37 15.67
N GLU A 94 -14.71 -24.92 15.32
CA GLU A 94 -15.66 -25.71 14.54
C GLU A 94 -15.39 -25.51 13.05
N TRP A 95 -15.23 -26.62 12.34
CA TRP A 95 -15.03 -26.67 10.90
C TRP A 95 -16.33 -27.09 10.21
N GLY A 96 -16.68 -26.41 9.11
CA GLY A 96 -17.78 -26.82 8.23
C GLY A 96 -17.25 -27.33 6.89
N VAL A 97 -17.55 -28.57 6.54
CA VAL A 97 -17.18 -29.18 5.25
C VAL A 97 -18.34 -29.06 4.29
N LEU A 98 -18.14 -28.36 3.18
CA LEU A 98 -19.08 -28.29 2.08
C LEU A 98 -18.61 -29.18 0.93
N ALA A 99 -19.41 -30.18 0.56
CA ALA A 99 -19.13 -31.04 -0.57
C ALA A 99 -20.07 -30.73 -1.74
N ILE A 100 -19.50 -30.61 -2.94
CA ILE A 100 -20.25 -30.43 -4.18
C ILE A 100 -19.89 -31.58 -5.11
N SER A 101 -20.89 -32.35 -5.53
CA SER A 101 -20.71 -33.48 -6.44
C SER A 101 -21.32 -33.18 -7.81
N ALA A 102 -20.71 -33.76 -8.85
CA ALA A 102 -21.18 -33.65 -10.22
C ALA A 102 -21.15 -35.04 -10.87
N SER A 103 -22.28 -35.45 -11.47
CA SER A 103 -22.43 -36.72 -12.17
C SER A 103 -23.08 -36.51 -13.53
N PRO A 104 -22.59 -37.16 -14.60
CA PRO A 104 -23.22 -37.10 -15.92
C PRO A 104 -24.68 -37.61 -15.94
N HIS A 105 -25.06 -38.45 -14.98
CA HIS A 105 -26.38 -39.10 -14.93
C HIS A 105 -27.36 -38.39 -13.99
N THR A 106 -26.88 -37.89 -12.85
CA THR A 106 -27.71 -37.30 -11.79
C THR A 106 -27.53 -35.79 -11.66
N GLY A 107 -26.62 -35.18 -12.41
CA GLY A 107 -26.37 -33.74 -12.39
C GLY A 107 -25.52 -33.29 -11.20
N PHE A 108 -25.74 -32.06 -10.75
CA PHE A 108 -25.04 -31.47 -9.60
C PHE A 108 -25.83 -31.66 -8.31
N CYS A 109 -25.12 -31.95 -7.22
CA CYS A 109 -25.68 -31.98 -5.88
C CYS A 109 -24.74 -31.25 -4.91
N VAL A 110 -25.30 -30.27 -4.19
CA VAL A 110 -24.63 -29.58 -3.09
C VAL A 110 -25.08 -30.26 -1.81
N ALA A 111 -24.14 -30.89 -1.10
CA ALA A 111 -24.43 -31.56 0.17
C ALA A 111 -24.69 -30.53 1.28
N GLU A 112 -25.44 -30.93 2.31
CA GLU A 112 -25.53 -30.15 3.53
C GLU A 112 -24.15 -30.06 4.21
N PRO A 113 -23.78 -28.90 4.76
CA PRO A 113 -22.49 -28.75 5.45
C PRO A 113 -22.35 -29.74 6.61
N TYR A 114 -21.24 -30.48 6.62
CA TYR A 114 -20.89 -31.35 7.74
C TYR A 114 -19.99 -30.59 8.71
N ASN A 115 -20.52 -30.29 9.90
CA ASN A 115 -19.76 -29.57 10.92
C ASN A 115 -19.13 -30.54 11.92
N PHE A 116 -17.87 -30.29 12.27
CA PHE A 116 -17.18 -31.01 13.34
C PHE A 116 -16.25 -30.08 14.12
N ARG A 117 -16.00 -30.41 15.39
CA ARG A 117 -15.23 -29.57 16.30
C ARG A 117 -13.85 -30.17 16.55
N ALA A 118 -12.80 -29.40 16.27
CA ALA A 118 -11.44 -29.69 16.70
C ALA A 118 -11.18 -29.03 18.05
N TRP A 119 -10.95 -29.81 19.12
CA TRP A 119 -10.93 -29.30 20.49
C TRP A 119 -9.86 -29.94 21.38
N LYS A 120 -9.22 -29.13 22.23
CA LYS A 120 -8.37 -29.55 23.35
C LYS A 120 -8.96 -29.00 24.65
N HIS A 121 -8.83 -29.73 25.76
CA HIS A 121 -9.34 -29.29 27.06
C HIS A 121 -8.37 -28.33 27.77
N PHE A 122 -7.08 -28.44 27.47
CA PHE A 122 -6.03 -27.53 27.91
C PHE A 122 -5.23 -27.07 26.70
N PHE A 123 -5.16 -25.75 26.49
CA PHE A 123 -4.43 -25.14 25.37
C PHE A 123 -4.14 -23.67 25.60
N VAL A 124 -3.20 -23.14 24.81
CA VAL A 124 -2.89 -21.70 24.77
C VAL A 124 -3.35 -21.08 23.46
N ASP A 125 -3.99 -19.92 23.50
CA ASP A 125 -4.27 -19.09 22.33
C ASP A 125 -3.47 -17.79 22.39
N LEU A 126 -2.63 -17.59 21.38
CA LEU A 126 -1.81 -16.40 21.25
C LEU A 126 -2.57 -15.33 20.46
N LYS A 127 -3.02 -14.27 21.13
CA LYS A 127 -3.68 -13.12 20.49
C LYS A 127 -2.64 -12.14 19.97
N LEU A 128 -2.59 -11.99 18.65
CA LEU A 128 -1.70 -11.06 17.95
C LEU A 128 -2.54 -10.05 17.15
N PRO A 129 -2.10 -8.79 17.02
CA PRO A 129 -2.66 -7.86 16.05
C PRO A 129 -2.38 -8.32 14.62
N TYR A 130 -3.15 -7.81 13.65
CA TYR A 130 -2.95 -8.12 12.23
C TYR A 130 -1.54 -7.76 11.73
N SER A 131 -1.05 -6.58 12.12
CA SER A 131 0.29 -6.11 11.83
C SER A 131 0.78 -5.13 12.91
N VAL A 132 2.09 -4.99 13.04
CA VAL A 132 2.75 -4.09 14.00
C VAL A 132 3.82 -3.28 13.28
N ALA A 133 3.94 -1.99 13.59
CA ALA A 133 5.08 -1.20 13.12
C ALA A 133 6.39 -1.67 13.74
N ARG A 134 7.49 -1.56 12.98
CA ARG A 134 8.82 -1.59 13.60
C ARG A 134 8.91 -0.55 14.73
N ASN A 135 9.50 -0.95 15.85
CA ASN A 135 9.73 -0.14 17.06
C ASN A 135 8.49 0.29 17.88
N GLU A 136 7.27 -0.12 17.51
CA GLU A 136 6.10 0.05 18.38
C GLU A 136 6.11 -0.97 19.52
N GLN A 137 5.67 -0.55 20.71
CA GLN A 137 5.54 -1.45 21.86
C GLN A 137 4.14 -2.02 21.87
N VAL A 138 3.99 -3.34 21.93
CA VAL A 138 2.67 -3.99 21.91
C VAL A 138 2.55 -4.97 23.05
N GLU A 139 1.43 -4.89 23.79
CA GLU A 139 1.03 -5.90 24.76
C GLU A 139 0.23 -7.00 24.04
N ILE A 140 0.86 -8.15 23.82
CA ILE A 140 0.18 -9.35 23.32
C ILE A 140 -0.30 -10.20 24.50
N LYS A 141 -1.30 -11.06 24.26
CA LYS A 141 -1.89 -11.91 25.31
C LYS A 141 -1.80 -13.38 24.91
N ALA A 142 -1.16 -14.18 25.77
CA ALA A 142 -1.27 -15.63 25.74
C ALA A 142 -2.42 -16.03 26.66
N VAL A 143 -3.54 -16.47 26.08
CA VAL A 143 -4.71 -16.90 26.84
C VAL A 143 -4.63 -18.40 27.05
N VAL A 144 -4.42 -18.81 28.29
CA VAL A 144 -4.33 -20.22 28.67
C VAL A 144 -5.71 -20.66 29.15
N HIS A 145 -6.25 -21.69 28.49
CA HIS A 145 -7.58 -22.21 28.74
C HIS A 145 -7.50 -23.52 29.53
N ASN A 146 -8.27 -23.62 30.62
CA ASN A 146 -8.48 -24.84 31.37
C ASN A 146 -9.96 -25.21 31.39
N TYR A 147 -10.36 -26.10 30.47
CA TYR A 147 -11.71 -26.66 30.43
C TYR A 147 -11.84 -27.97 31.22
N ASN A 148 -10.83 -28.35 32.01
CA ASN A 148 -10.94 -29.47 32.94
C ASN A 148 -11.69 -29.05 34.22
N ASN A 149 -12.08 -30.05 35.00
CA ASN A 149 -12.81 -29.86 36.26
C ASN A 149 -11.89 -29.61 37.47
N GLU A 150 -10.58 -29.60 37.27
CA GLU A 150 -9.56 -29.44 38.31
C GLU A 150 -8.75 -28.16 38.07
N GLU A 151 -8.27 -27.58 39.16
CA GLU A 151 -7.32 -26.47 39.11
C GLU A 151 -5.94 -26.98 38.68
N LEU A 152 -5.26 -26.24 37.81
CA LEU A 152 -3.94 -26.60 37.29
C LEU A 152 -2.91 -25.53 37.66
N HIS A 153 -1.74 -25.95 38.12
CA HIS A 153 -0.56 -25.09 38.18
C HIS A 153 0.20 -25.21 36.86
N VAL A 154 0.37 -24.10 36.15
CA VAL A 154 0.86 -24.09 34.77
C VAL A 154 2.08 -23.21 34.65
N ARG A 155 3.13 -23.77 34.06
CA ARG A 155 4.33 -23.06 33.61
C ARG A 155 4.09 -22.54 32.19
N VAL A 156 4.10 -21.22 32.02
CA VAL A 156 3.97 -20.51 30.75
C VAL A 156 5.35 -20.00 30.34
N VAL A 157 5.83 -20.43 29.17
CA VAL A 157 7.17 -20.12 28.66
C VAL A 157 7.04 -19.34 27.36
N LEU A 158 7.51 -18.09 27.36
CA LEU A 158 7.72 -17.29 26.16
C LEU A 158 9.12 -17.57 25.61
N MET A 159 9.18 -18.09 24.38
CA MET A 159 10.45 -18.40 23.75
C MET A 159 11.13 -17.14 23.20
N LYS A 160 12.45 -17.17 23.09
CA LYS A 160 13.24 -16.11 22.46
C LYS A 160 12.94 -16.04 20.96
N THR A 161 12.71 -14.83 20.46
CA THR A 161 12.54 -14.54 19.03
C THR A 161 13.63 -13.57 18.56
N GLU A 162 14.38 -13.94 17.51
CA GLU A 162 15.38 -13.06 16.92
C GLU A 162 14.75 -11.83 16.24
N GLY A 163 15.41 -10.67 16.34
CA GLY A 163 14.89 -9.41 15.77
C GLY A 163 13.70 -8.83 16.54
N MET A 164 13.40 -9.34 17.73
CA MET A 164 12.34 -8.85 18.61
C MET A 164 12.90 -8.63 20.01
N CYS A 165 12.50 -7.51 20.61
CA CYS A 165 12.75 -7.23 22.00
C CYS A 165 11.54 -7.64 22.85
N SER A 166 11.77 -8.38 23.92
CA SER A 166 10.76 -8.78 24.89
C SER A 166 11.45 -9.11 26.21
N ILE A 167 10.69 -9.56 27.21
CA ILE A 167 11.30 -10.12 28.44
C ILE A 167 12.18 -11.36 28.15
N ALA A 168 11.90 -12.06 27.05
CA ALA A 168 12.66 -13.24 26.58
C ALA A 168 13.79 -12.89 25.57
N PHE A 169 14.33 -11.67 25.60
CA PHE A 169 15.32 -11.23 24.60
C PHE A 169 16.69 -11.93 24.71
N LYS A 170 17.11 -12.30 25.93
CA LYS A 170 18.37 -13.04 26.17
C LYS A 170 18.16 -14.54 26.02
N GLU A 171 17.18 -15.04 26.76
CA GLU A 171 16.79 -16.45 26.92
C GLU A 171 15.27 -16.55 27.09
N SER A 172 14.71 -17.76 27.08
CA SER A 172 13.28 -17.97 27.30
C SER A 172 12.84 -17.43 28.66
N HIS A 173 11.63 -16.87 28.71
CA HIS A 173 11.07 -16.35 29.95
C HIS A 173 9.95 -17.26 30.44
N THR A 174 10.06 -17.71 31.69
CA THR A 174 9.13 -18.63 32.33
C THR A 174 8.34 -17.91 33.43
N GLN A 175 7.04 -18.17 33.49
CA GLN A 175 6.14 -17.69 34.54
C GLN A 175 5.19 -18.81 34.97
N GLU A 176 4.95 -18.93 36.27
CA GLU A 176 3.95 -19.86 36.81
C GLU A 176 2.62 -19.15 37.08
N VAL A 177 1.53 -19.83 36.73
CA VAL A 177 0.16 -19.31 36.85
C VAL A 177 -0.76 -20.42 37.32
N THR A 178 -1.60 -20.12 38.31
CA THR A 178 -2.68 -21.00 38.74
C THR A 178 -3.91 -20.78 37.87
N LEU A 179 -4.42 -21.86 37.27
CA LEU A 179 -5.59 -21.86 36.39
C LEU A 179 -6.76 -22.61 37.06
N PRO A 180 -7.78 -21.89 37.56
CA PRO A 180 -8.98 -22.51 38.10
C PRO A 180 -9.70 -23.40 37.08
N ALA A 181 -10.44 -24.39 37.58
CA ALA A 181 -11.27 -25.28 36.79
C ALA A 181 -12.29 -24.51 35.92
N GLY A 182 -12.47 -24.91 34.66
CA GLY A 182 -13.44 -24.31 33.73
C GLY A 182 -13.20 -22.84 33.41
N SER A 183 -11.97 -22.33 33.57
CA SER A 183 -11.65 -20.91 33.44
C SER A 183 -10.55 -20.65 32.41
N SER A 184 -10.18 -19.38 32.23
CA SER A 184 -9.10 -18.98 31.34
C SER A 184 -8.34 -17.81 31.95
N VAL A 185 -7.03 -17.82 31.81
CA VAL A 185 -6.15 -16.75 32.32
C VAL A 185 -5.37 -16.16 31.16
N ALA A 186 -5.37 -14.83 31.06
CA ALA A 186 -4.59 -14.11 30.07
C ALA A 186 -3.25 -13.69 30.69
N VAL A 187 -2.15 -14.13 30.07
CA VAL A 187 -0.79 -13.76 30.43
C VAL A 187 -0.30 -12.70 29.44
N PRO A 188 -0.12 -11.43 29.87
CA PRO A 188 0.33 -10.36 28.99
C PRO A 188 1.85 -10.41 28.79
N TYR A 189 2.30 -10.22 27.55
CA TYR A 189 3.71 -10.02 27.22
C TYR A 189 3.88 -8.74 26.42
N THR A 190 4.87 -7.92 26.82
CA THR A 190 5.28 -6.76 26.05
C THR A 190 6.36 -7.16 25.04
N ILE A 191 6.12 -6.81 23.78
CA ILE A 191 7.04 -7.04 22.66
C ILE A 191 7.32 -5.74 21.90
N VAL A 192 8.52 -5.63 21.32
CA VAL A 192 8.93 -4.54 20.44
C VAL A 192 9.68 -5.14 19.25
N PRO A 193 9.10 -5.15 18.03
CA PRO A 193 9.78 -5.73 16.88
C PRO A 193 10.82 -4.75 16.31
N LEU A 194 12.04 -5.23 16.09
CA LEU A 194 13.18 -4.43 15.62
C LEU A 194 13.43 -4.62 14.11
N VAL A 195 12.96 -5.73 13.53
CA VAL A 195 13.17 -6.09 12.13
C VAL A 195 11.83 -6.28 11.42
N VAL A 196 11.75 -5.78 10.19
CA VAL A 196 10.58 -5.87 9.30
C VAL A 196 10.48 -7.28 8.73
N GLY A 197 9.27 -7.82 8.60
CA GLY A 197 9.02 -9.15 8.04
C GLY A 197 8.05 -9.96 8.88
N LYS A 198 8.11 -11.29 8.74
CA LYS A 198 7.31 -12.23 9.54
C LYS A 198 8.18 -12.81 10.65
N LEU A 199 7.89 -12.47 11.90
CA LEU A 199 8.63 -12.96 13.07
C LEU A 199 7.85 -14.09 13.76
N PRO A 200 8.47 -15.26 14.02
CA PRO A 200 7.81 -16.37 14.69
C PRO A 200 7.77 -16.13 16.21
N LEU A 201 6.57 -15.88 16.75
CA LEU A 201 6.35 -15.84 18.19
C LEU A 201 5.85 -17.19 18.67
N GLU A 202 6.47 -17.67 19.75
CA GLU A 202 6.20 -18.99 20.27
C GLU A 202 6.01 -18.96 21.79
N VAL A 203 4.92 -19.61 22.22
CA VAL A 203 4.56 -19.76 23.63
C VAL A 203 4.29 -21.24 23.90
N MET A 204 4.84 -21.74 25.00
CA MET A 204 4.62 -23.09 25.49
C MET A 204 3.95 -23.03 26.87
N VAL A 205 3.01 -23.93 27.12
CA VAL A 205 2.37 -24.10 28.42
C VAL A 205 2.43 -25.56 28.84
N VAL A 206 2.82 -25.81 30.09
CA VAL A 206 2.94 -27.15 30.68
C VAL A 206 2.33 -27.14 32.07
N ALA A 207 1.42 -28.07 32.35
CA ALA A 207 0.80 -28.20 33.66
C ALA A 207 1.59 -29.17 34.57
N ARG A 208 1.87 -28.74 35.80
CA ARG A 208 2.62 -29.47 36.83
C ARG A 208 1.92 -30.79 37.19
N GLY A 209 2.68 -31.89 37.29
CA GLY A 209 2.18 -33.20 37.71
C GLY A 209 1.21 -33.87 36.73
N THR A 210 1.13 -33.39 35.48
CA THR A 210 0.25 -33.94 34.45
C THR A 210 0.95 -34.04 33.09
N THR A 211 0.38 -34.81 32.17
CA THR A 211 0.82 -34.86 30.77
C THR A 211 0.15 -33.78 29.89
N ALA A 212 -0.45 -32.76 30.50
CA ALA A 212 -1.14 -31.70 29.77
C ALA A 212 -0.15 -30.59 29.37
N GLY A 213 0.15 -30.53 28.07
CA GLY A 213 1.00 -29.50 27.46
C GLY A 213 0.44 -28.97 26.15
N ASP A 214 0.73 -27.72 25.83
CA ASP A 214 0.43 -27.13 24.53
C ASP A 214 1.49 -26.11 24.13
N ARG A 215 1.83 -26.08 22.85
CA ARG A 215 2.83 -25.16 22.32
C ARG A 215 2.30 -24.56 21.03
N ILE A 216 2.37 -23.24 20.91
CA ILE A 216 1.82 -22.50 19.78
C ILE A 216 2.88 -21.58 19.18
N GLN A 217 2.98 -21.57 17.85
CA GLN A 217 3.78 -20.61 17.12
C GLN A 217 2.91 -19.89 16.08
N LYS A 218 2.87 -18.55 16.15
CA LYS A 218 2.21 -17.70 15.15
C LYS A 218 3.20 -16.70 14.58
N GLN A 219 2.97 -16.30 13.33
CA GLN A 219 3.80 -15.33 12.63
C GLN A 219 3.26 -13.91 12.86
N LEU A 220 4.05 -13.04 13.48
CA LEU A 220 3.74 -11.62 13.62
C LEU A 220 4.21 -10.87 12.37
N ARG A 221 3.29 -10.17 11.70
CA ARG A 221 3.61 -9.32 10.54
C ARG A 221 4.12 -7.96 11.03
N VAL A 222 5.41 -7.72 10.86
CA VAL A 222 6.05 -6.43 11.17
C VAL A 222 6.24 -5.63 9.88
N VAL A 223 5.77 -4.38 9.89
CA VAL A 223 5.85 -3.46 8.75
C VAL A 223 6.73 -2.26 9.06
N LEU A 224 7.21 -1.60 7.99
CA LEU A 224 7.98 -0.37 8.14
C LEU A 224 7.12 0.76 8.76
N GLU A 225 7.79 1.69 9.42
CA GLU A 225 7.19 2.96 9.78
C GLU A 225 7.02 3.88 8.56
N GLY A 226 6.23 4.94 8.73
CA GLY A 226 5.91 5.90 7.68
C GLY A 226 4.76 5.51 6.76
N VAL A 227 4.63 6.23 5.64
CA VAL A 227 3.65 6.02 4.58
C VAL A 227 4.36 5.49 3.34
N GLN A 228 3.90 4.36 2.80
CA GLN A 228 4.47 3.80 1.58
C GLN A 228 4.13 4.69 0.38
N LYS A 229 5.16 5.08 -0.38
CA LYS A 229 5.08 5.88 -1.60
C LYS A 229 5.74 5.14 -2.74
N ALA A 230 5.31 5.46 -3.95
CA ALA A 230 5.89 4.91 -5.16
C ALA A 230 6.04 5.99 -6.23
N GLU A 231 7.27 6.27 -6.60
CA GLU A 231 7.61 7.15 -7.71
C GLU A 231 7.69 6.35 -9.01
N VAL A 232 7.14 6.92 -10.09
CA VAL A 232 7.04 6.25 -11.38
C VAL A 232 7.58 7.14 -12.46
N TRP A 233 8.53 6.63 -13.22
CA TRP A 233 9.03 7.23 -14.44
C TRP A 233 8.83 6.26 -15.61
N SER A 234 8.40 6.76 -16.76
CA SER A 234 8.15 5.90 -17.93
C SER A 234 8.56 6.56 -19.24
N ALA A 235 8.92 5.73 -20.23
CA ALA A 235 9.24 6.17 -21.59
C ALA A 235 8.86 5.12 -22.64
N VAL A 236 8.53 5.61 -23.83
CA VAL A 236 8.29 4.76 -25.01
C VAL A 236 9.61 4.47 -25.71
N LEU A 237 9.87 3.19 -25.96
CA LEU A 237 10.99 2.71 -26.77
C LEU A 237 10.52 2.55 -28.23
N ASN A 238 11.11 3.28 -29.15
CA ASN A 238 10.87 3.21 -30.59
C ASN A 238 12.17 3.53 -31.37
N PRO A 239 13.14 2.59 -31.42
CA PRO A 239 14.44 2.84 -32.01
C PRO A 239 14.37 3.22 -33.50
N SER A 240 13.41 2.65 -34.24
CA SER A 240 13.22 2.98 -35.66
C SER A 240 12.92 4.45 -35.93
N ALA A 241 12.22 5.14 -35.00
CA ALA A 241 11.95 6.56 -35.10
C ALA A 241 13.17 7.44 -34.78
N GLU A 242 14.22 6.87 -34.18
CA GLU A 242 15.47 7.54 -33.80
C GLU A 242 16.68 7.07 -34.63
N GLY A 243 16.45 6.47 -35.80
CA GLY A 243 17.52 6.03 -36.69
C GLY A 243 18.09 4.65 -36.38
N GLY A 244 17.34 3.81 -35.64
CA GLY A 244 17.63 2.39 -35.39
C GLY A 244 18.18 2.08 -34.00
N THR A 245 18.58 3.10 -33.23
CA THR A 245 19.03 2.95 -31.83
C THR A 245 18.55 4.15 -31.02
N GLN A 246 17.94 3.89 -29.87
CA GLN A 246 17.47 4.91 -28.94
C GLN A 246 18.17 4.72 -27.61
N THR A 247 18.68 5.81 -27.03
CA THR A 247 19.30 5.79 -25.69
C THR A 247 18.49 6.65 -24.73
N VAL A 248 18.14 6.07 -23.60
CA VAL A 248 17.35 6.69 -22.54
C VAL A 248 18.19 6.72 -21.28
N ARG A 249 18.32 7.90 -20.66
CA ARG A 249 19.04 8.06 -19.39
C ARG A 249 18.07 8.43 -18.29
N VAL A 250 18.06 7.64 -17.23
CA VAL A 250 17.28 7.89 -16.02
C VAL A 250 18.27 8.21 -14.92
N GLY A 251 18.26 9.46 -14.48
CA GLY A 251 19.10 9.90 -13.37
C GLY A 251 18.63 9.29 -12.05
N LYS A 252 19.55 9.24 -11.07
CA LYS A 252 19.22 8.91 -9.69
C LYS A 252 18.03 9.74 -9.20
N ILE A 253 17.06 9.07 -8.60
CA ILE A 253 15.90 9.74 -8.00
C ILE A 253 16.27 10.32 -6.64
N GLU A 254 15.90 11.58 -6.42
CA GLU A 254 16.03 12.23 -5.12
C GLU A 254 14.75 11.95 -4.32
N LEU A 255 14.89 11.26 -3.18
CA LEU A 255 13.77 10.86 -2.33
C LEU A 255 13.77 11.70 -1.04
N GLU A 256 12.67 12.40 -0.79
CA GLU A 256 12.52 13.29 0.35
C GLU A 256 12.03 12.55 1.61
N SER A 257 12.68 12.82 2.75
CA SER A 257 12.32 12.31 4.09
C SER A 257 12.01 10.81 4.17
N VAL A 258 12.81 10.00 3.47
CA VAL A 258 12.75 8.53 3.50
C VAL A 258 12.96 8.04 4.93
N VAL A 259 12.08 7.19 5.44
CA VAL A 259 12.16 6.60 6.78
C VAL A 259 13.57 6.09 7.12
N PRO A 260 14.15 6.46 8.28
CA PRO A 260 15.49 6.02 8.67
C PRO A 260 15.66 4.51 8.64
N ASN A 261 16.83 4.03 8.21
CA ASN A 261 17.13 2.58 8.10
C ASN A 261 16.13 1.78 7.23
N SER A 262 15.36 2.45 6.36
CA SER A 262 14.61 1.80 5.28
C SER A 262 15.44 1.80 4.00
N ARG A 263 15.23 0.79 3.14
CA ARG A 263 15.92 0.67 1.86
C ARG A 263 14.91 0.85 0.73
N PRO A 264 14.95 1.97 0.00
CA PRO A 264 14.13 2.13 -1.20
C PRO A 264 14.45 1.04 -2.23
N GLU A 265 13.43 0.55 -2.91
CA GLU A 265 13.54 -0.50 -3.92
C GLU A 265 13.09 0.01 -5.27
N THR A 266 13.94 -0.12 -6.29
CA THR A 266 13.61 0.28 -7.66
C THR A 266 13.40 -0.96 -8.52
N PHE A 267 12.33 -0.95 -9.30
CA PHE A 267 11.97 -1.99 -10.24
C PHE A 267 11.96 -1.41 -11.64
N ILE A 268 12.72 -2.03 -12.54
CA ILE A 268 12.59 -1.76 -13.98
C ILE A 268 11.62 -2.77 -14.54
N ASN A 269 10.65 -2.30 -15.32
CA ASN A 269 9.73 -3.12 -16.09
C ASN A 269 9.84 -2.74 -17.57
N VAL A 270 10.08 -3.72 -18.44
CA VAL A 270 10.14 -3.53 -19.89
C VAL A 270 9.14 -4.44 -20.58
N ARG A 271 8.39 -3.88 -21.52
CA ARG A 271 7.48 -4.62 -22.41
C ARG A 271 7.78 -4.34 -23.87
N GLY A 272 7.65 -5.36 -24.71
CA GLY A 272 7.91 -5.30 -26.15
C GLY A 272 6.71 -4.87 -27.00
N ASN A 273 5.61 -4.46 -26.38
CA ASN A 273 4.43 -3.94 -27.06
C ASN A 273 3.87 -2.76 -26.27
N VAL A 274 3.54 -1.67 -26.98
CA VAL A 274 3.04 -0.44 -26.37
C VAL A 274 1.68 -0.62 -25.69
N LEU A 275 0.82 -1.55 -26.11
CA LEU A 275 -0.47 -1.81 -25.44
C LEU A 275 -0.38 -2.87 -24.34
N ALA A 276 0.78 -3.47 -24.09
CA ALA A 276 0.89 -4.60 -23.19
C ALA A 276 0.40 -4.30 -21.77
N ASP A 277 0.81 -3.19 -21.14
CA ASP A 277 0.33 -2.81 -19.81
C ASP A 277 -1.19 -2.56 -19.79
N SER A 278 -1.69 -1.79 -20.76
CA SER A 278 -3.12 -1.48 -20.84
C SER A 278 -3.97 -2.75 -21.04
N ILE A 279 -3.52 -3.71 -21.85
CA ILE A 279 -4.22 -4.98 -22.08
C ILE A 279 -4.14 -5.86 -20.85
N ASP A 280 -2.94 -5.99 -20.28
CA ASP A 280 -2.68 -6.84 -19.12
C ASP A 280 -3.54 -6.41 -17.94
N ASN A 281 -3.53 -5.11 -17.67
CA ASN A 281 -4.32 -4.52 -16.60
C ASN A 281 -5.81 -4.45 -16.93
N SER A 282 -6.23 -4.57 -18.20
CA SER A 282 -7.66 -4.64 -18.57
C SER A 282 -8.29 -6.02 -18.36
N ILE A 283 -7.50 -7.09 -18.19
CA ILE A 283 -7.97 -8.48 -18.22
C ILE A 283 -7.76 -9.21 -16.87
N SER A 284 -7.15 -8.59 -15.85
CA SER A 284 -6.89 -9.19 -14.52
C SER A 284 -7.67 -8.48 -13.39
N GLU A 285 -8.24 -9.23 -12.44
CA GLU A 285 -9.04 -8.67 -11.31
C GLU A 285 -8.25 -7.65 -10.48
N ASP A 286 -7.03 -8.02 -10.07
CA ASP A 286 -6.16 -7.20 -9.20
C ASP A 286 -5.62 -5.96 -9.93
N SER A 287 -5.50 -6.04 -11.27
CA SER A 287 -4.88 -5.00 -12.10
C SER A 287 -5.88 -4.07 -12.79
N LEU A 288 -7.13 -4.50 -13.01
CA LEU A 288 -8.20 -3.64 -13.54
C LEU A 288 -8.54 -2.53 -12.56
N ALA A 289 -8.45 -2.82 -11.26
CA ALA A 289 -8.49 -1.83 -10.19
C ALA A 289 -7.33 -0.82 -10.27
N SER A 290 -6.20 -1.14 -10.91
CA SER A 290 -5.08 -0.20 -11.09
C SER A 290 -5.26 0.76 -12.28
N LEU A 291 -5.97 0.33 -13.34
CA LEU A 291 -6.36 1.18 -14.48
C LEU A 291 -7.55 2.07 -14.17
N ILE A 292 -8.44 1.56 -13.31
CA ILE A 292 -9.61 2.27 -12.80
C ILE A 292 -9.64 1.97 -11.30
N GLN A 293 -9.07 2.84 -10.46
CA GLN A 293 -9.21 2.73 -8.99
C GLN A 293 -10.71 2.79 -8.69
N MET A 294 -11.38 1.67 -8.38
CA MET A 294 -12.84 1.62 -8.21
C MET A 294 -13.27 0.94 -6.91
N PRO A 295 -14.24 1.49 -6.16
CA PRO A 295 -15.26 0.68 -5.49
C PRO A 295 -16.34 0.28 -6.50
N GLY A 296 -17.03 -0.83 -6.24
CA GLY A 296 -18.26 -1.17 -6.96
C GLY A 296 -19.46 -0.29 -6.56
N GLY A 297 -20.47 -0.18 -7.44
CA GLY A 297 -21.81 0.29 -7.06
C GLY A 297 -22.51 1.29 -8.00
N CYS A 298 -21.81 1.92 -8.95
CA CYS A 298 -22.42 2.87 -9.91
C CYS A 298 -22.59 2.29 -11.33
N VAL A 299 -23.56 2.80 -12.10
CA VAL A 299 -23.76 2.47 -13.52
C VAL A 299 -22.49 2.75 -14.34
N GLU A 300 -21.87 3.90 -14.07
CA GLU A 300 -20.59 4.31 -14.63
C GLU A 300 -19.49 3.26 -14.45
N GLN A 301 -19.27 2.87 -13.20
CA GLN A 301 -18.18 1.99 -12.81
C GLN A 301 -18.37 0.62 -13.44
N ASN A 302 -19.62 0.15 -13.47
CA ASN A 302 -19.96 -1.09 -14.13
C ASN A 302 -19.69 -1.03 -15.65
N LEU A 303 -20.08 0.05 -16.34
CA LEU A 303 -19.75 0.25 -17.77
C LEU A 303 -18.24 0.30 -18.01
N ALA A 304 -17.49 0.89 -17.10
CA ALA A 304 -16.04 0.93 -17.18
C ALA A 304 -15.41 -0.46 -17.07
N SER A 305 -15.91 -1.28 -16.15
CA SER A 305 -15.49 -2.68 -15.96
C SER A 305 -15.82 -3.58 -17.15
N ILE A 306 -16.76 -3.18 -18.03
CA ILE A 306 -17.05 -3.88 -19.29
C ILE A 306 -16.12 -3.40 -20.40
N THR A 307 -15.97 -2.08 -20.54
CA THR A 307 -15.43 -1.44 -21.76
C THR A 307 -13.94 -1.72 -21.95
N LEU A 308 -13.13 -1.72 -20.88
CA LEU A 308 -11.69 -1.99 -20.99
C LEU A 308 -11.39 -3.44 -21.41
N PRO A 309 -11.90 -4.49 -20.73
CA PRO A 309 -11.73 -5.86 -21.20
C PRO A 309 -12.30 -6.07 -22.61
N LEU A 310 -13.39 -5.38 -22.96
CA LEU A 310 -14.01 -5.46 -24.29
C LEU A 310 -13.08 -4.93 -25.39
N ILE A 311 -12.50 -3.73 -25.21
CA ILE A 311 -11.56 -3.15 -26.18
C ILE A 311 -10.32 -4.05 -26.32
N ALA A 312 -9.76 -4.53 -25.20
CA ALA A 312 -8.62 -5.44 -25.23
C ALA A 312 -8.95 -6.76 -25.95
N THR A 313 -10.14 -7.32 -25.71
CA THR A 313 -10.63 -8.54 -26.38
C THR A 313 -10.77 -8.32 -27.89
N LEU A 314 -11.40 -7.22 -28.31
CA LEU A 314 -11.56 -6.88 -29.73
C LEU A 314 -10.21 -6.73 -30.43
N TYR A 315 -9.25 -6.09 -29.78
CA TYR A 315 -7.89 -5.95 -30.28
C TYR A 315 -7.20 -7.31 -30.45
N LEU A 316 -7.20 -8.14 -29.41
CA LEU A 316 -6.54 -9.45 -29.43
C LEU A 316 -7.19 -10.44 -30.40
N ASP A 317 -8.52 -10.39 -30.57
CA ASP A 317 -9.24 -11.20 -31.56
C ASP A 317 -8.90 -10.78 -32.99
N ARG A 318 -8.88 -9.47 -33.29
CA ARG A 318 -8.60 -8.97 -34.64
C ARG A 318 -7.14 -9.09 -35.05
N THR A 319 -6.22 -9.07 -34.09
CA THR A 319 -4.77 -9.26 -34.32
C THR A 319 -4.33 -10.71 -34.14
N ASN A 320 -5.24 -11.63 -33.81
CA ASN A 320 -4.95 -13.04 -33.51
C ASN A 320 -3.83 -13.25 -32.47
N SER A 321 -3.75 -12.36 -31.46
CA SER A 321 -2.63 -12.29 -30.51
C SER A 321 -2.86 -13.03 -29.18
N TRP A 322 -3.95 -13.80 -29.04
CA TRP A 322 -4.28 -14.51 -27.79
C TRP A 322 -3.21 -15.52 -27.35
N GLU A 323 -2.49 -16.13 -28.27
CA GLU A 323 -1.41 -17.08 -27.94
C GLU A 323 -0.27 -16.40 -27.19
N SER A 324 0.08 -15.17 -27.58
CA SER A 324 1.15 -14.37 -26.97
C SER A 324 0.80 -13.80 -25.58
N VAL A 325 -0.50 -13.62 -25.31
CA VAL A 325 -1.02 -13.09 -24.03
C VAL A 325 -1.38 -14.22 -23.06
N GLY A 326 -1.76 -15.38 -23.58
CA GLY A 326 -2.23 -16.55 -22.83
C GLY A 326 -3.69 -16.84 -23.12
N VAL A 327 -3.97 -17.98 -23.74
CA VAL A 327 -5.33 -18.38 -24.20
C VAL A 327 -6.33 -18.43 -23.04
N GLN A 328 -5.88 -18.79 -21.83
CA GLN A 328 -6.73 -18.84 -20.63
C GLN A 328 -7.32 -17.47 -20.27
N ARG A 329 -6.60 -16.38 -20.55
CA ARG A 329 -7.03 -15.00 -20.27
C ARG A 329 -8.23 -14.57 -21.10
N LYS A 330 -8.48 -15.24 -22.23
CA LYS A 330 -9.69 -15.01 -23.02
C LYS A 330 -10.96 -15.35 -22.24
N ALA A 331 -10.94 -16.46 -21.51
CA ALA A 331 -12.08 -16.86 -20.69
C ALA A 331 -12.33 -15.86 -19.54
N GLU A 332 -11.27 -15.34 -18.96
CA GLU A 332 -11.31 -14.31 -17.91
C GLU A 332 -11.91 -12.99 -18.42
N ALA A 333 -11.42 -12.48 -19.56
CA ALA A 333 -11.98 -11.28 -20.19
C ALA A 333 -13.47 -11.44 -20.51
N LEU A 334 -13.86 -12.59 -21.09
CA LEU A 334 -15.26 -12.90 -21.39
C LEU A 334 -16.14 -12.98 -20.13
N ARG A 335 -15.60 -13.54 -19.03
CA ARG A 335 -16.28 -13.58 -17.74
C ARG A 335 -16.57 -12.16 -17.24
N TYR A 336 -15.61 -11.23 -17.33
CA TYR A 336 -15.82 -9.84 -16.93
C TYR A 336 -16.87 -9.13 -17.79
N ILE A 337 -16.81 -9.28 -19.10
CA ILE A 337 -17.78 -8.66 -20.01
C ILE A 337 -19.19 -9.18 -19.70
N ARG A 338 -19.36 -10.49 -19.46
CA ARG A 338 -20.66 -11.09 -19.10
C ARG A 338 -21.16 -10.63 -17.73
N ARG A 339 -20.31 -10.68 -16.70
CA ARG A 339 -20.65 -10.21 -15.34
C ARG A 339 -21.06 -8.74 -15.34
N GLY A 340 -20.30 -7.90 -16.03
CA GLY A 340 -20.61 -6.49 -16.18
C GLY A 340 -21.91 -6.26 -16.94
N TYR A 341 -22.17 -7.02 -18.01
CA TYR A 341 -23.45 -6.97 -18.74
C TYR A 341 -24.64 -7.32 -17.83
N GLU A 342 -24.58 -8.43 -17.08
CA GLU A 342 -25.64 -8.84 -16.14
C GLU A 342 -25.88 -7.78 -15.05
N ASN A 343 -24.80 -7.25 -14.48
CA ASN A 343 -24.87 -6.16 -13.50
C ASN A 343 -25.47 -4.88 -14.10
N GLN A 344 -25.21 -4.60 -15.38
CA GLN A 344 -25.72 -3.42 -16.05
C GLN A 344 -27.24 -3.48 -16.19
N LEU A 345 -27.78 -4.67 -16.50
CA LEU A 345 -29.23 -4.88 -16.62
C LEU A 345 -29.97 -4.55 -15.32
N ALA A 346 -29.34 -4.68 -14.16
CA ALA A 346 -29.93 -4.31 -12.87
C ALA A 346 -30.23 -2.81 -12.72
N TYR A 347 -29.70 -1.95 -13.60
CA TYR A 347 -29.98 -0.52 -13.62
C TYR A 347 -30.97 -0.10 -14.72
N ARG A 348 -31.41 -1.03 -15.56
CA ARG A 348 -32.35 -0.77 -16.65
C ARG A 348 -33.71 -0.36 -16.07
N ARG A 349 -34.30 0.70 -16.62
CA ARG A 349 -35.66 1.15 -16.28
C ARG A 349 -36.70 0.47 -17.17
N SER A 350 -37.96 0.56 -16.77
CA SER A 350 -39.09 -0.04 -17.49
C SER A 350 -39.30 0.52 -18.91
N ASP A 351 -38.80 1.73 -19.20
CA ASP A 351 -38.83 2.36 -20.52
C ASP A 351 -37.57 2.06 -21.37
N GLY A 352 -36.72 1.13 -20.91
CA GLY A 352 -35.47 0.76 -21.57
C GLY A 352 -34.31 1.75 -21.34
N SER A 353 -34.55 2.86 -20.66
CA SER A 353 -33.52 3.86 -20.39
C SER A 353 -32.63 3.50 -19.19
N TYR A 354 -31.48 4.15 -19.10
CA TYR A 354 -30.55 3.98 -17.98
C TYR A 354 -30.36 5.30 -17.23
N PRO A 355 -30.45 5.28 -15.89
CA PRO A 355 -30.14 6.45 -15.08
C PRO A 355 -28.63 6.54 -14.83
N PRO A 356 -28.09 7.72 -14.50
CA PRO A 356 -26.70 7.85 -14.05
C PRO A 356 -26.48 7.16 -12.70
N TYR A 357 -27.51 7.14 -11.85
CA TYR A 357 -27.51 6.48 -10.55
C TYR A 357 -28.88 5.79 -10.31
N ARG A 358 -28.91 4.69 -9.55
CA ARG A 358 -30.08 3.79 -9.43
C ARG A 358 -31.42 4.49 -9.09
N ARG A 359 -31.39 5.57 -8.30
CA ARG A 359 -32.59 6.31 -7.84
C ARG A 359 -32.83 7.64 -8.57
N GLU A 360 -32.05 7.95 -9.61
CA GLU A 360 -32.20 9.18 -10.41
C GLU A 360 -33.02 8.95 -11.69
N GLY A 361 -33.35 10.06 -12.38
CA GLY A 361 -34.00 10.02 -13.69
C GLY A 361 -33.07 9.51 -14.79
N ALA A 362 -33.65 9.18 -15.95
CA ALA A 362 -32.91 8.66 -17.10
C ALA A 362 -31.93 9.68 -17.69
N SER A 363 -30.68 9.26 -17.93
CA SER A 363 -29.65 10.05 -18.61
C SER A 363 -29.60 9.69 -20.10
N THR A 364 -29.62 10.70 -20.97
CA THR A 364 -29.44 10.52 -22.41
C THR A 364 -28.04 9.98 -22.70
N TRP A 365 -27.02 10.55 -22.06
CA TRP A 365 -25.63 10.14 -22.26
C TRP A 365 -25.36 8.70 -21.82
N ILE A 366 -25.80 8.30 -20.62
CA ILE A 366 -25.61 6.93 -20.12
C ILE A 366 -26.32 5.93 -21.03
N THR A 367 -27.56 6.23 -21.41
CA THR A 367 -28.34 5.36 -22.28
C THR A 367 -27.65 5.16 -23.63
N ALA A 368 -27.10 6.24 -24.23
CA ALA A 368 -26.30 6.14 -25.44
C ALA A 368 -25.00 5.36 -25.23
N TYR A 369 -24.36 5.50 -24.08
CA TYR A 369 -23.13 4.78 -23.78
C TYR A 369 -23.37 3.27 -23.63
N VAL A 370 -24.47 2.86 -22.99
CA VAL A 370 -24.90 1.46 -22.94
C VAL A 370 -25.13 0.91 -24.34
N VAL A 371 -25.82 1.64 -25.21
CA VAL A 371 -26.03 1.24 -26.62
C VAL A 371 -24.69 1.04 -27.33
N LYS A 372 -23.74 1.97 -27.18
CA LYS A 372 -22.39 1.86 -27.76
C LYS A 372 -21.69 0.57 -27.27
N VAL A 373 -21.57 0.38 -25.95
CA VAL A 373 -20.83 -0.73 -25.35
C VAL A 373 -21.47 -2.08 -25.69
N PHE A 374 -22.79 -2.19 -25.58
CA PHE A 374 -23.49 -3.44 -25.91
C PHE A 374 -23.43 -3.76 -27.41
N SER A 375 -23.44 -2.75 -28.29
CA SER A 375 -23.25 -2.96 -29.72
C SER A 375 -21.84 -3.50 -30.03
N MET A 376 -20.81 -2.96 -29.38
CA MET A 376 -19.43 -3.46 -29.52
C MET A 376 -19.29 -4.90 -28.99
N ALA A 377 -19.94 -5.22 -27.87
CA ALA A 377 -19.89 -6.54 -27.24
C ALA A 377 -20.78 -7.60 -27.92
N TYR A 378 -21.72 -7.21 -28.79
CA TYR A 378 -22.64 -8.11 -29.48
C TYR A 378 -21.92 -9.27 -30.18
N SER A 379 -20.83 -8.97 -30.89
CA SER A 379 -20.03 -9.97 -31.63
C SER A 379 -19.23 -10.93 -30.73
N ILE A 380 -19.03 -10.58 -29.46
CA ILE A 380 -18.20 -11.32 -28.50
C ILE A 380 -19.08 -12.17 -27.56
N THR A 381 -20.18 -11.60 -27.01
CA THR A 381 -20.93 -12.25 -25.91
C THR A 381 -22.38 -12.64 -26.22
N ARG A 382 -22.85 -12.64 -27.48
CA ARG A 382 -24.26 -12.93 -27.85
C ARG A 382 -25.25 -12.13 -26.98
N ILE A 383 -25.06 -10.82 -26.92
CA ILE A 383 -26.00 -9.91 -26.25
C ILE A 383 -27.36 -9.98 -26.95
N ASP A 384 -28.43 -10.03 -26.16
CA ASP A 384 -29.80 -9.97 -26.67
C ASP A 384 -30.06 -8.61 -27.35
N GLU A 385 -30.49 -8.66 -28.62
CA GLU A 385 -30.76 -7.48 -29.46
C GLU A 385 -31.77 -6.54 -28.81
N GLN A 386 -32.72 -7.04 -28.03
CA GLN A 386 -33.69 -6.19 -27.33
C GLN A 386 -33.01 -5.26 -26.32
N GLN A 387 -31.93 -5.72 -25.67
CA GLN A 387 -31.18 -4.92 -24.70
C GLN A 387 -30.39 -3.77 -25.36
N VAL A 388 -30.21 -3.80 -26.68
CA VAL A 388 -29.64 -2.69 -27.47
C VAL A 388 -30.74 -1.84 -28.09
N CYS A 389 -31.80 -2.47 -28.59
CA CYS A 389 -32.84 -1.77 -29.33
C CYS A 389 -33.79 -0.95 -28.47
N GLU A 390 -34.18 -1.39 -27.29
CA GLU A 390 -35.05 -0.56 -26.43
C GLU A 390 -34.40 0.74 -25.97
N PRO A 391 -33.15 0.73 -25.43
CA PRO A 391 -32.47 1.98 -25.07
C PRO A 391 -32.24 2.90 -26.28
N LEU A 392 -31.96 2.32 -27.45
CA LEU A 392 -31.83 3.05 -28.72
C LEU A 392 -33.14 3.74 -29.12
N LEU A 393 -34.26 3.01 -29.06
CA LEU A 393 -35.58 3.55 -29.38
C LEU A 393 -36.00 4.61 -28.36
N TYR A 394 -35.64 4.46 -27.08
CA TYR A 394 -35.84 5.48 -26.07
C TYR A 394 -35.17 6.80 -26.45
N LEU A 395 -33.90 6.76 -26.87
CA LEU A 395 -33.15 7.96 -27.30
C LEU A 395 -33.84 8.66 -28.46
N VAL A 396 -34.19 7.90 -29.51
CA VAL A 396 -34.81 8.45 -30.72
C VAL A 396 -36.21 9.00 -30.44
N ASN A 397 -37.02 8.31 -29.65
CA ASN A 397 -38.42 8.69 -29.44
C ASN A 397 -38.59 9.80 -28.40
N ASN A 398 -37.71 9.87 -27.38
CA ASN A 398 -37.90 10.79 -26.25
C ASN A 398 -36.87 11.94 -26.18
N LYS A 399 -35.69 11.77 -26.79
CA LYS A 399 -34.57 12.72 -26.63
C LYS A 399 -34.17 13.44 -27.91
N HIS A 400 -34.54 12.93 -29.08
CA HIS A 400 -34.23 13.56 -30.37
C HIS A 400 -35.15 14.76 -30.66
N GLN A 401 -34.56 15.92 -30.93
CA GLN A 401 -35.29 17.14 -31.30
C GLN A 401 -35.48 17.21 -32.82
N LEU A 402 -36.60 16.68 -33.32
CA LEU A 402 -36.86 16.48 -34.76
C LEU A 402 -36.66 17.71 -35.67
N LEU A 403 -36.88 18.93 -35.16
CA LEU A 403 -36.69 20.18 -35.93
C LEU A 403 -35.22 20.61 -36.01
N ARG A 404 -34.42 20.33 -34.98
CA ARG A 404 -33.02 20.74 -34.90
C ARG A 404 -32.04 19.64 -35.32
N GLY A 405 -32.43 18.37 -35.15
CA GLY A 405 -31.52 17.24 -35.32
C GLY A 405 -30.54 17.04 -34.15
N SER A 406 -30.75 17.74 -33.02
CA SER A 406 -29.94 17.60 -31.80
C SER A 406 -30.60 16.68 -30.77
N PHE A 407 -29.82 16.20 -29.81
CA PHE A 407 -30.31 15.46 -28.64
C PHE A 407 -30.24 16.31 -27.38
N LYS A 408 -31.24 16.17 -26.50
CA LYS A 408 -31.25 16.83 -25.18
C LYS A 408 -30.82 15.88 -24.07
N GLU A 409 -30.14 16.41 -23.06
CA GLU A 409 -29.87 15.72 -21.80
C GLU A 409 -30.84 16.21 -20.73
N ASP A 410 -31.54 15.28 -20.08
CA ASP A 410 -32.50 15.58 -19.02
C ASP A 410 -31.92 15.30 -17.62
N ASN A 411 -31.00 14.33 -17.48
CA ASN A 411 -30.32 14.02 -16.21
C ASN A 411 -28.83 13.77 -16.49
N PRO A 412 -28.01 14.84 -16.55
CA PRO A 412 -26.61 14.71 -16.93
C PRO A 412 -25.78 14.04 -15.84
N VAL A 413 -24.82 13.20 -16.23
CA VAL A 413 -23.81 12.68 -15.31
C VAL A 413 -22.97 13.85 -14.78
N TYR A 414 -22.89 14.00 -13.47
CA TYR A 414 -22.13 15.09 -12.85
C TYR A 414 -20.62 14.94 -13.00
N SER A 415 -20.14 13.70 -13.12
CA SER A 415 -18.72 13.39 -13.32
C SER A 415 -18.26 13.72 -14.75
N THR A 416 -17.31 14.67 -14.87
CA THR A 416 -16.66 15.06 -16.13
C THR A 416 -15.62 14.07 -16.60
N THR A 417 -15.26 13.08 -15.80
CA THR A 417 -14.28 12.05 -16.15
C THR A 417 -14.92 10.86 -16.86
N MET A 418 -16.24 10.71 -16.72
CA MET A 418 -17.04 9.80 -17.53
C MET A 418 -17.74 10.47 -18.71
N THR A 419 -18.11 11.74 -18.60
CA THR A 419 -18.65 12.49 -19.76
C THR A 419 -17.55 13.18 -20.56
N GLY A 420 -16.31 13.14 -20.08
CA GLY A 420 -15.19 13.74 -20.79
C GLY A 420 -15.43 15.22 -21.07
N GLY A 421 -15.01 15.65 -22.25
CA GLY A 421 -15.22 17.04 -22.71
C GLY A 421 -16.68 17.40 -23.05
N LEU A 422 -17.68 16.52 -22.89
CA LEU A 422 -19.04 16.77 -23.37
C LEU A 422 -19.77 17.95 -22.69
N ARG A 423 -19.32 18.44 -21.53
CA ARG A 423 -19.95 19.57 -20.81
C ARG A 423 -19.24 20.91 -20.98
N GLY A 424 -18.29 21.03 -21.91
CA GLY A 424 -17.61 22.29 -22.21
C GLY A 424 -18.48 23.27 -23.01
N ASP A 425 -17.85 24.19 -23.75
CA ASP A 425 -18.53 25.34 -24.39
C ASP A 425 -19.52 24.99 -25.54
N ASP A 426 -19.70 23.71 -25.85
CA ASP A 426 -20.60 23.23 -26.92
C ASP A 426 -21.27 21.88 -26.55
N PRO A 427 -22.06 21.83 -25.47
CA PRO A 427 -22.53 20.59 -24.88
C PRO A 427 -23.62 19.90 -25.70
N GLU A 428 -24.45 20.66 -26.40
CA GLU A 428 -25.49 20.10 -27.27
C GLU A 428 -24.88 19.36 -28.47
N THR A 429 -23.90 19.96 -29.15
CA THR A 429 -23.26 19.38 -30.33
C THR A 429 -22.46 18.13 -29.97
N THR A 430 -21.71 18.18 -28.88
CA THR A 430 -20.89 17.06 -28.41
C THR A 430 -21.74 15.88 -27.94
N LEU A 431 -22.82 16.11 -27.19
CA LEU A 431 -23.80 15.06 -26.83
C LEU A 431 -24.43 14.45 -28.07
N THR A 432 -24.85 15.30 -29.02
CA THR A 432 -25.47 14.87 -30.28
C THR A 432 -24.52 13.99 -31.10
N ALA A 433 -23.23 14.34 -31.17
CA ALA A 433 -22.20 13.53 -31.81
C ALA A 433 -22.02 12.18 -31.09
N PHE A 434 -22.00 12.17 -29.76
CA PHE A 434 -21.87 10.94 -28.97
C PHE A 434 -23.06 9.99 -29.16
N VAL A 435 -24.30 10.52 -29.18
CA VAL A 435 -25.48 9.71 -29.48
C VAL A 435 -25.41 9.15 -30.90
N LEU A 436 -24.99 9.94 -31.89
CA LEU A 436 -24.82 9.47 -33.26
C LEU A 436 -23.78 8.33 -33.37
N ILE A 437 -22.67 8.42 -32.62
CA ILE A 437 -21.68 7.33 -32.52
C ILE A 437 -22.37 6.04 -32.05
N ALA A 438 -23.14 6.10 -30.95
CA ALA A 438 -23.83 4.92 -30.43
C ALA A 438 -24.82 4.31 -31.44
N LEU A 439 -25.58 5.14 -32.15
CA LEU A 439 -26.49 4.69 -33.21
C LEU A 439 -25.74 4.05 -34.39
N ALA A 440 -24.60 4.62 -34.78
CA ALA A 440 -23.79 4.12 -35.88
C ALA A 440 -23.10 2.80 -35.53
N GLU A 441 -22.62 2.63 -34.30
CA GLU A 441 -22.01 1.38 -33.79
C GLU A 441 -23.04 0.24 -33.80
N ALA A 442 -24.28 0.48 -33.35
CA ALA A 442 -25.37 -0.51 -33.42
C ALA A 442 -25.65 -0.96 -34.86
N LYS A 443 -25.64 -0.01 -35.81
CA LYS A 443 -25.80 -0.30 -37.24
C LYS A 443 -24.63 -1.09 -37.81
N GLN A 444 -23.39 -0.76 -37.43
CA GLN A 444 -22.18 -1.52 -37.84
C GLN A 444 -22.19 -2.95 -37.28
N ALA A 445 -22.72 -3.15 -36.06
CA ALA A 445 -22.95 -4.46 -35.46
C ALA A 445 -24.09 -5.27 -36.12
N ARG A 446 -24.75 -4.71 -37.16
CA ARG A 446 -25.87 -5.30 -37.92
C ARG A 446 -27.13 -5.55 -37.08
N ILE A 447 -27.28 -4.85 -35.96
CA ILE A 447 -28.47 -4.92 -35.11
C ILE A 447 -29.59 -4.09 -35.76
N ARG A 448 -30.76 -4.70 -36.01
CA ARG A 448 -31.89 -4.05 -36.68
C ARG A 448 -33.00 -3.71 -35.69
N CYS A 449 -32.98 -2.49 -35.18
CA CYS A 449 -34.05 -1.98 -34.33
C CYS A 449 -35.21 -1.48 -35.21
N THR A 450 -36.33 -2.21 -35.22
CA THR A 450 -37.52 -1.87 -36.01
C THR A 450 -38.20 -0.61 -35.46
N GLY A 451 -37.94 0.54 -36.09
CA GLY A 451 -38.64 1.80 -35.84
C GLY A 451 -38.51 2.76 -37.02
N PRO A 452 -39.61 3.28 -37.62
CA PRO A 452 -39.56 4.17 -38.79
C PRO A 452 -38.86 5.52 -38.52
N SER A 453 -38.59 5.85 -37.25
CA SER A 453 -37.95 7.09 -36.79
C SER A 453 -36.41 7.06 -36.73
N VAL A 454 -35.77 5.88 -36.73
CA VAL A 454 -34.31 5.77 -36.47
C VAL A 454 -33.46 6.32 -37.63
N GLU A 455 -33.69 5.86 -38.86
CA GLU A 455 -32.93 6.34 -40.03
C GLU A 455 -33.17 7.84 -40.29
N VAL A 456 -34.38 8.33 -40.02
CA VAL A 456 -34.72 9.77 -40.10
C VAL A 456 -33.94 10.56 -39.05
N ALA A 457 -33.84 10.05 -37.83
CA ALA A 457 -33.07 10.69 -36.77
C ALA A 457 -31.57 10.72 -37.10
N VAL A 458 -31.01 9.60 -37.58
CA VAL A 458 -29.60 9.52 -38.02
C VAL A 458 -29.31 10.53 -39.13
N GLY A 459 -30.17 10.62 -40.15
CA GLY A 459 -30.03 11.57 -41.25
C GLY A 459 -30.01 13.03 -40.79
N LYS A 460 -31.02 13.44 -40.01
CA LYS A 460 -31.11 14.81 -39.47
C LYS A 460 -29.97 15.16 -38.52
N THR A 461 -29.56 14.19 -37.69
CA THR A 461 -28.44 14.36 -36.77
C THR A 461 -27.13 14.56 -37.54
N ALA A 462 -26.92 13.80 -38.62
CA ALA A 462 -25.77 13.97 -39.49
C ALA A 462 -25.75 15.35 -40.16
N GLU A 463 -26.90 15.84 -40.64
CA GLU A 463 -27.01 17.20 -41.20
C GLU A 463 -26.69 18.29 -40.16
N TYR A 464 -27.19 18.15 -38.93
CA TYR A 464 -26.88 19.06 -37.83
C TYR A 464 -25.37 19.11 -37.56
N LEU A 465 -24.70 17.95 -37.44
CA LEU A 465 -23.25 17.91 -37.20
C LEU A 465 -22.43 18.42 -38.38
N LYS A 466 -22.85 18.17 -39.62
CA LYS A 466 -22.22 18.76 -40.82
C LYS A 466 -22.29 20.29 -40.77
N SER A 467 -23.45 20.84 -40.42
CA SER A 467 -23.62 22.30 -40.26
C SER A 467 -22.73 22.86 -39.14
N ALA A 468 -22.58 22.12 -38.04
CA ALA A 468 -21.71 22.51 -36.93
C ALA A 468 -20.23 22.58 -37.36
N LEU A 469 -19.74 21.59 -38.12
CA LEU A 469 -18.36 21.53 -38.61
C LEU A 469 -17.98 22.59 -39.67
N LEU A 470 -18.98 23.22 -40.31
CA LEU A 470 -18.76 24.35 -41.21
C LEU A 470 -18.51 25.66 -40.45
N THR A 471 -18.88 25.73 -39.17
CA THR A 471 -18.69 26.92 -38.34
C THR A 471 -17.24 27.00 -37.89
N THR A 472 -16.52 28.08 -38.25
CA THR A 472 -15.12 28.28 -37.84
C THR A 472 -15.02 28.71 -36.37
N GLY A 473 -13.88 28.40 -35.74
CA GLY A 473 -13.61 28.79 -34.34
C GLY A 473 -14.26 27.92 -33.27
N ARG A 474 -14.87 26.78 -33.62
CA ARG A 474 -15.36 25.82 -32.63
C ARG A 474 -14.22 25.14 -31.87
N ARG A 475 -14.54 24.70 -30.65
CA ARG A 475 -13.66 23.94 -29.76
C ARG A 475 -13.10 22.69 -30.47
N PRO A 476 -11.78 22.44 -30.47
CA PRO A 476 -11.16 21.28 -31.13
C PRO A 476 -11.76 19.93 -30.72
N TYR A 477 -12.12 19.78 -29.44
CA TYR A 477 -12.85 18.62 -28.94
C TYR A 477 -14.15 18.34 -29.71
N THR A 478 -14.99 19.36 -29.90
CA THR A 478 -16.26 19.23 -30.63
C THR A 478 -16.03 18.85 -32.08
N VAL A 479 -15.01 19.45 -32.72
CA VAL A 479 -14.63 19.11 -34.09
C VAL A 479 -14.22 17.64 -34.20
N ALA A 480 -13.40 17.15 -33.27
CA ALA A 480 -12.91 15.77 -33.28
C ALA A 480 -14.03 14.73 -33.12
N ILE A 481 -14.87 14.87 -32.09
CA ILE A 481 -15.97 13.91 -31.83
C ILE A 481 -17.02 13.93 -32.94
N ALA A 482 -17.38 15.11 -33.46
CA ALA A 482 -18.33 15.21 -34.58
C ALA A 482 -17.75 14.63 -35.88
N SER A 483 -16.45 14.82 -36.12
CA SER A 483 -15.75 14.23 -37.27
C SER A 483 -15.77 12.70 -37.21
N TYR A 484 -15.51 12.13 -36.01
CA TYR A 484 -15.60 10.68 -35.81
C TYR A 484 -17.02 10.15 -36.02
N ALA A 485 -18.02 10.83 -35.43
CA ALA A 485 -19.43 10.45 -35.58
C ALA A 485 -19.87 10.40 -37.05
N LEU A 486 -19.46 11.38 -37.86
CA LEU A 486 -19.75 11.41 -39.30
C LEU A 486 -18.95 10.36 -40.08
N ALA A 487 -17.68 10.13 -39.71
CA ALA A 487 -16.85 9.10 -40.36
C ALA A 487 -17.44 7.69 -40.19
N LEU A 488 -18.11 7.40 -39.07
CA LEU A 488 -18.77 6.10 -38.83
C LEU A 488 -19.95 5.83 -39.75
N LEU A 489 -20.59 6.85 -40.33
CA LEU A 489 -21.70 6.67 -41.27
C LEU A 489 -21.23 6.18 -42.64
N GLY A 490 -19.95 6.41 -42.99
CA GLY A 490 -19.36 6.01 -44.26
C GLY A 490 -20.22 6.39 -45.47
N ASN A 491 -20.52 5.42 -46.32
CA ASN A 491 -21.29 5.63 -47.54
C ASN A 491 -22.77 5.98 -47.31
N ALA A 492 -23.31 5.79 -46.10
CA ALA A 492 -24.71 6.12 -45.80
C ALA A 492 -24.97 7.64 -45.74
N SER A 493 -23.92 8.44 -45.48
CA SER A 493 -24.01 9.91 -45.50
C SER A 493 -22.65 10.52 -45.88
N PRO A 494 -22.28 10.53 -47.17
CA PRO A 494 -20.95 10.95 -47.60
C PRO A 494 -20.67 12.40 -47.19
N TYR A 495 -19.63 12.58 -46.40
CA TYR A 495 -19.08 13.87 -46.00
C TYR A 495 -17.63 13.65 -45.59
N ASN A 496 -16.73 14.53 -46.01
CA ASN A 496 -15.32 14.46 -45.64
C ASN A 496 -15.03 15.49 -44.54
N PRO A 497 -14.93 15.10 -43.26
CA PRO A 497 -14.64 16.02 -42.17
C PRO A 497 -13.15 16.36 -42.03
N THR A 498 -12.25 15.69 -42.76
CA THR A 498 -10.79 15.85 -42.62
C THR A 498 -10.31 17.31 -42.71
N PRO A 499 -10.79 18.16 -43.65
CA PRO A 499 -10.33 19.55 -43.70
C PRO A 499 -10.67 20.36 -42.44
N SER A 500 -11.86 20.16 -41.87
CA SER A 500 -12.25 20.81 -40.61
C SER A 500 -11.46 20.24 -39.43
N LEU A 501 -11.24 18.92 -39.42
CA LEU A 501 -10.49 18.22 -38.39
C LEU A 501 -9.03 18.69 -38.31
N LEU A 502 -8.30 18.66 -39.43
CA LEU A 502 -6.89 19.06 -39.48
C LEU A 502 -6.68 20.56 -39.22
N ARG A 503 -7.65 21.41 -39.61
CA ARG A 503 -7.60 22.85 -39.30
C ARG A 503 -7.67 23.11 -37.78
N ALA A 504 -8.35 22.25 -37.03
CA ALA A 504 -8.48 22.37 -35.58
C ALA A 504 -7.29 21.72 -34.82
N ALA A 505 -6.36 21.06 -35.52
CA ALA A 505 -5.23 20.40 -34.91
C ALA A 505 -4.12 21.39 -34.52
N ALA A 506 -3.33 21.02 -33.51
CA ALA A 506 -2.07 21.69 -33.20
C ALA A 506 -1.06 21.59 -34.36
N PRO A 507 -0.02 22.44 -34.40
CA PRO A 507 1.02 22.38 -35.42
C PRO A 507 1.58 20.96 -35.60
N GLY A 508 1.69 20.51 -36.84
CA GLY A 508 2.12 19.16 -37.19
C GLY A 508 1.05 18.07 -37.05
N GLY A 509 -0.21 18.42 -36.76
CA GLY A 509 -1.33 17.47 -36.70
C GLY A 509 -1.25 16.49 -35.53
N SER A 510 -0.51 16.84 -34.47
CA SER A 510 -0.15 15.91 -33.39
C SER A 510 -1.24 15.74 -32.34
N HIS A 511 -2.02 16.76 -32.02
CA HIS A 511 -3.07 16.69 -30.99
C HIS A 511 -4.12 17.80 -31.17
N TRP A 512 -5.28 17.65 -30.53
CA TRP A 512 -6.38 18.61 -30.55
C TRP A 512 -6.54 19.25 -29.18
N LEU A 513 -5.96 20.43 -29.02
CA LEU A 513 -5.85 21.12 -27.73
C LEU A 513 -7.22 21.54 -27.19
N ASP A 514 -7.44 21.25 -25.92
CA ASP A 514 -8.56 21.76 -25.15
C ASP A 514 -8.07 22.78 -24.12
N SER A 515 -8.61 24.00 -24.16
CA SER A 515 -8.18 25.09 -23.29
C SER A 515 -8.57 24.90 -21.82
N GLN A 516 -9.54 24.02 -21.54
CA GLN A 516 -10.07 23.84 -20.19
C GLN A 516 -9.41 22.66 -19.45
N ASN A 517 -8.98 21.61 -20.16
CA ASN A 517 -8.48 20.40 -19.51
C ASN A 517 -7.57 19.54 -20.42
N THR A 518 -6.42 19.14 -19.91
CA THR A 518 -5.48 18.22 -20.59
C THR A 518 -6.09 16.83 -20.84
N LEU A 519 -6.97 16.33 -19.97
CA LEU A 519 -7.69 15.07 -20.16
C LEU A 519 -8.66 15.12 -21.36
N PHE A 520 -9.26 16.28 -21.62
CA PHE A 520 -10.12 16.49 -22.79
C PHE A 520 -9.29 16.60 -24.07
N THR A 521 -8.05 17.09 -23.98
CA THR A 521 -7.10 17.05 -25.09
C THR A 521 -6.78 15.61 -25.50
N LEU A 522 -6.58 14.71 -24.52
CA LEU A 522 -6.36 13.28 -24.77
C LEU A 522 -7.56 12.64 -25.47
N GLU A 523 -8.76 12.90 -24.95
CA GLU A 523 -10.00 12.37 -25.53
C GLU A 523 -10.28 12.93 -26.93
N ALA A 524 -10.13 14.24 -27.14
CA ALA A 524 -10.27 14.88 -28.44
C ALA A 524 -9.31 14.26 -29.46
N THR A 525 -8.04 14.08 -29.06
CA THR A 525 -7.02 13.47 -29.92
C THR A 525 -7.32 11.99 -30.21
N GLY A 526 -7.88 11.26 -29.25
CA GLY A 526 -8.37 9.89 -29.45
C GLY A 526 -9.51 9.80 -30.47
N TYR A 527 -10.52 10.68 -30.39
CA TYR A 527 -11.58 10.75 -31.41
C TYR A 527 -11.04 11.16 -32.78
N ALA A 528 -10.09 12.09 -32.83
CA ALA A 528 -9.46 12.50 -34.08
C ALA A 528 -8.68 11.34 -34.72
N LEU A 529 -7.92 10.57 -33.93
CA LEU A 529 -7.23 9.37 -34.39
C LEU A 529 -8.22 8.33 -34.93
N LEU A 530 -9.30 8.05 -34.20
CA LEU A 530 -10.36 7.14 -34.66
C LEU A 530 -11.00 7.61 -35.98
N ALA A 531 -11.26 8.91 -36.11
CA ALA A 531 -11.80 9.49 -37.34
C ALA A 531 -10.84 9.31 -38.53
N LEU A 532 -9.56 9.61 -38.34
CA LEU A 532 -8.54 9.49 -39.39
C LEU A 532 -8.36 8.02 -39.83
N VAL A 533 -8.29 7.09 -38.87
CA VAL A 533 -8.20 5.64 -39.16
C VAL A 533 -9.43 5.18 -39.94
N LYS A 534 -10.64 5.58 -39.52
CA LYS A 534 -11.89 5.18 -40.19
C LYS A 534 -12.02 5.74 -41.61
N LEU A 535 -11.43 6.91 -41.86
CA LEU A 535 -11.34 7.54 -43.18
C LEU A 535 -10.17 7.00 -44.04
N GLY A 536 -9.37 6.05 -43.54
CA GLY A 536 -8.23 5.47 -44.25
C GLY A 536 -7.00 6.37 -44.34
N ARG A 537 -6.91 7.40 -43.48
CA ARG A 537 -5.86 8.45 -43.51
C ARG A 537 -4.68 8.10 -42.60
N MET A 538 -4.06 6.95 -42.86
CA MET A 538 -3.05 6.37 -41.96
C MET A 538 -1.78 7.21 -41.77
N GLU A 539 -1.36 7.97 -42.79
CA GLU A 539 -0.21 8.90 -42.69
C GLU A 539 -0.48 10.02 -41.67
N GLU A 540 -1.66 10.62 -41.73
CA GLU A 540 -2.07 11.70 -40.81
C GLU A 540 -2.35 11.16 -39.40
N ALA A 541 -2.76 9.88 -39.30
CA ALA A 541 -3.00 9.21 -38.03
C ALA A 541 -1.70 8.88 -37.25
N ALA A 542 -0.53 8.87 -37.90
CA ALA A 542 0.74 8.52 -37.25
C ALA A 542 1.19 9.54 -36.19
N ALA A 543 1.00 10.84 -36.44
CA ALA A 543 1.36 11.90 -35.51
C ALA A 543 0.54 11.86 -34.20
N PRO A 544 -0.81 11.79 -34.23
CA PRO A 544 -1.60 11.66 -33.00
C PRO A 544 -1.41 10.32 -32.29
N PHE A 545 -1.17 9.23 -33.02
CA PHE A 545 -0.78 7.96 -32.40
C PHE A 545 0.51 8.10 -31.57
N LYS A 546 1.56 8.69 -32.15
CA LYS A 546 2.85 8.93 -31.45
C LYS A 546 2.66 9.82 -30.23
N TRP A 547 1.90 10.90 -30.37
CA TRP A 547 1.66 11.83 -29.27
C TRP A 547 0.90 11.17 -28.12
N LEU A 548 -0.21 10.49 -28.39
CA LEU A 548 -1.00 9.77 -27.38
C LEU A 548 -0.17 8.72 -26.65
N ASN A 549 0.67 7.98 -27.37
CA ASN A 549 1.51 6.96 -26.75
C ASN A 549 2.53 7.54 -25.75
N GLY A 550 2.95 8.80 -25.94
CA GLY A 550 3.80 9.54 -25.01
C GLY A 550 3.07 10.18 -23.83
N GLN A 551 1.74 10.09 -23.76
CA GLN A 551 0.92 10.64 -22.67
C GLN A 551 0.45 9.58 -21.65
N ARG A 552 1.03 8.37 -21.70
CA ARG A 552 0.69 7.28 -20.79
C ARG A 552 1.06 7.63 -19.34
N ARG A 553 0.19 7.27 -18.41
CA ARG A 553 0.45 7.30 -16.96
C ARG A 553 0.67 5.88 -16.43
N ARG A 554 0.93 5.77 -15.12
CA ARG A 554 1.14 4.51 -14.40
C ARG A 554 0.11 3.44 -14.79
N GLY A 555 0.59 2.22 -15.05
CA GLY A 555 -0.26 1.06 -15.38
C GLY A 555 -0.88 1.13 -16.79
N GLY A 556 -0.46 2.04 -17.66
CA GLY A 556 -0.98 2.18 -19.01
C GLY A 556 -2.32 2.91 -19.12
N GLY A 557 -2.73 3.64 -18.08
CA GLY A 557 -3.92 4.50 -18.07
C GLY A 557 -3.66 5.92 -18.60
N PHE A 558 -4.72 6.69 -18.81
CA PHE A 558 -4.67 8.07 -19.36
C PHE A 558 -5.40 9.10 -18.48
N GLY A 559 -5.34 8.88 -17.16
CA GLY A 559 -5.81 9.82 -16.13
C GLY A 559 -7.30 9.74 -15.79
N SER A 560 -8.19 9.55 -16.77
CA SER A 560 -9.63 9.39 -16.52
C SER A 560 -10.21 8.14 -17.19
N THR A 561 -11.40 7.74 -16.74
CA THR A 561 -12.17 6.63 -17.32
C THR A 561 -12.40 6.82 -18.83
N GLN A 562 -12.96 7.95 -19.26
CA GLN A 562 -13.18 8.20 -20.70
C GLN A 562 -11.89 8.36 -21.48
N SER A 563 -10.94 9.15 -20.98
CA SER A 563 -9.68 9.36 -21.69
C SER A 563 -8.98 8.02 -21.91
N THR A 564 -8.96 7.15 -20.90
CA THR A 564 -8.37 5.80 -21.02
C THR A 564 -9.10 4.95 -22.03
N MET A 565 -10.42 4.92 -22.02
CA MET A 565 -11.20 4.10 -22.97
C MET A 565 -11.08 4.59 -24.41
N VAL A 566 -11.25 5.89 -24.65
CA VAL A 566 -11.20 6.47 -25.99
C VAL A 566 -9.80 6.35 -26.57
N VAL A 567 -8.76 6.65 -25.77
CA VAL A 567 -7.38 6.52 -26.22
C VAL A 567 -7.00 5.06 -26.46
N LEU A 568 -7.37 4.14 -25.55
CA LEU A 568 -7.10 2.72 -25.75
C LEU A 568 -7.81 2.17 -26.99
N GLN A 569 -9.07 2.56 -27.22
CA GLN A 569 -9.81 2.22 -28.44
C GLN A 569 -9.08 2.76 -29.67
N ALA A 570 -8.65 4.03 -29.64
CA ALA A 570 -7.98 4.69 -30.77
C ALA A 570 -6.63 4.06 -31.11
N LEU A 571 -5.79 3.81 -30.11
CA LEU A 571 -4.49 3.14 -30.28
C LEU A 571 -4.67 1.72 -30.81
N SER A 572 -5.67 0.99 -30.30
CA SER A 572 -5.99 -0.37 -30.75
C SER A 572 -6.43 -0.39 -32.22
N GLU A 573 -7.37 0.48 -32.61
CA GLU A 573 -7.85 0.57 -34.00
C GLU A 573 -6.73 0.99 -34.96
N TYR A 574 -5.86 1.91 -34.56
CA TYR A 574 -4.69 2.27 -35.37
C TYR A 574 -3.77 1.06 -35.61
N LEU A 575 -3.44 0.31 -34.55
CA LEU A 575 -2.57 -0.87 -34.67
C LEU A 575 -3.22 -2.02 -35.44
N ILE A 576 -4.54 -2.21 -35.35
CA ILE A 576 -5.28 -3.20 -36.16
C ILE A 576 -5.18 -2.87 -37.66
N ASN A 577 -5.23 -1.58 -38.03
CA ASN A 577 -5.21 -1.14 -39.42
C ASN A 577 -3.79 -0.87 -39.96
N LYS A 578 -2.76 -0.96 -39.11
CA LYS A 578 -1.36 -0.91 -39.52
C LYS A 578 -0.90 -2.34 -39.89
N PRO A 579 -0.14 -2.53 -40.99
CA PRO A 579 0.40 -3.84 -41.33
C PRO A 579 1.22 -4.42 -40.16
N PRO A 580 1.11 -5.73 -39.87
CA PRO A 580 1.96 -6.37 -38.87
C PRO A 580 3.41 -6.31 -39.34
N ASP A 581 4.24 -5.60 -38.59
CA ASP A 581 5.69 -5.63 -38.75
C ASP A 581 6.22 -6.83 -37.95
N ASP A 582 7.14 -7.63 -38.51
CA ASP A 582 7.98 -8.56 -37.76
C ASP A 582 8.95 -7.75 -36.88
N ALA A 583 8.37 -7.14 -35.87
CA ALA A 583 8.98 -6.19 -34.97
C ALA A 583 9.76 -6.92 -33.89
N SER A 584 11.07 -6.68 -33.85
CA SER A 584 11.97 -7.11 -32.79
C SER A 584 12.47 -5.90 -32.02
N LEU A 585 12.58 -6.05 -30.70
CA LEU A 585 13.09 -5.01 -29.81
C LEU A 585 14.10 -5.64 -28.84
N ASP A 586 15.35 -5.21 -28.96
CA ASP A 586 16.42 -5.53 -28.02
C ASP A 586 16.59 -4.35 -27.07
N VAL A 587 16.64 -4.62 -25.77
CA VAL A 587 16.79 -3.59 -24.73
C VAL A 587 17.93 -4.00 -23.81
N ASP A 588 19.00 -3.21 -23.83
CA ASP A 588 20.15 -3.35 -22.95
C ASP A 588 20.07 -2.29 -21.85
N VAL A 589 20.00 -2.72 -20.59
CA VAL A 589 20.04 -1.85 -19.42
C VAL A 589 21.44 -1.88 -18.83
N ARG A 590 22.14 -0.75 -18.96
CA ARG A 590 23.47 -0.52 -18.39
C ARG A 590 23.34 0.20 -17.06
N ILE A 591 24.07 -0.33 -16.09
CA ILE A 591 24.08 0.14 -14.71
C ILE A 591 25.53 0.36 -14.31
N THR A 592 25.85 1.54 -13.78
CA THR A 592 27.21 1.88 -13.36
C THR A 592 27.73 0.86 -12.33
N GLY A 593 28.85 0.20 -12.65
CA GLY A 593 29.51 -0.77 -11.76
C GLY A 593 28.87 -2.18 -11.71
N ARG A 594 27.90 -2.51 -12.57
CA ARG A 594 27.26 -3.84 -12.63
C ARG A 594 27.23 -4.42 -14.05
N LYS A 595 26.93 -5.73 -14.13
CA LYS A 595 26.73 -6.43 -15.41
C LYS A 595 25.46 -5.92 -16.10
N GLU A 596 25.57 -5.69 -17.40
CA GLU A 596 24.47 -5.30 -18.28
C GLU A 596 23.34 -6.35 -18.27
N ILE A 597 22.10 -5.88 -18.17
CA ILE A 597 20.88 -6.70 -18.24
C ILE A 597 20.34 -6.57 -19.67
N ARG A 598 20.02 -7.69 -20.32
CA ARG A 598 19.54 -7.69 -21.71
C ARG A 598 18.18 -8.35 -21.82
N TYR A 599 17.27 -7.68 -22.52
CA TYR A 599 15.95 -8.19 -22.84
C TYR A 599 15.78 -8.27 -24.36
N HIS A 600 15.21 -9.37 -24.83
CA HIS A 600 14.88 -9.58 -26.24
C HIS A 600 13.38 -9.80 -26.38
N PHE A 601 12.75 -8.96 -27.19
CA PHE A 601 11.35 -9.05 -27.53
C PHE A 601 11.15 -9.36 -29.00
N ASN A 602 10.24 -10.30 -29.25
CA ASN A 602 9.76 -10.72 -30.56
C ASN A 602 8.21 -10.81 -30.53
N PRO A 603 7.53 -11.02 -31.67
CA PRO A 603 6.07 -11.04 -31.70
C PRO A 603 5.42 -12.06 -30.74
N VAL A 604 6.11 -13.13 -30.36
CA VAL A 604 5.60 -14.17 -29.45
C VAL A 604 5.61 -13.72 -27.99
N ASN A 605 6.65 -12.98 -27.57
CA ASN A 605 6.83 -12.59 -26.16
C ASN A 605 6.64 -11.09 -25.92
N ALA A 606 6.20 -10.32 -26.92
CA ALA A 606 6.08 -8.86 -26.86
C ALA A 606 5.17 -8.35 -25.72
N TYR A 607 4.16 -9.13 -25.31
CA TYR A 607 3.24 -8.78 -24.23
C TYR A 607 3.76 -9.14 -22.83
N ALA A 608 4.80 -9.97 -22.74
CA ALA A 608 5.36 -10.41 -21.47
C ALA A 608 6.10 -9.25 -20.77
N ALA A 609 5.81 -9.02 -19.50
CA ALA A 609 6.57 -8.13 -18.66
C ALA A 609 7.93 -8.74 -18.32
N ARG A 610 9.02 -7.99 -18.54
CA ARG A 610 10.36 -8.34 -18.07
C ARG A 610 10.76 -7.36 -16.99
N SER A 611 10.83 -7.84 -15.75
CA SER A 611 11.19 -7.01 -14.60
C SER A 611 12.51 -7.40 -13.97
N SER A 612 13.21 -6.40 -13.43
CA SER A 612 14.41 -6.60 -12.60
C SER A 612 14.39 -5.66 -11.41
N ARG A 613 14.79 -6.17 -10.25
CA ARG A 613 14.94 -5.40 -9.02
C ARG A 613 16.35 -4.80 -8.92
N LEU A 614 16.42 -3.50 -8.69
CA LEU A 614 17.64 -2.72 -8.57
C LEU A 614 17.67 -1.89 -7.26
N PRO A 615 18.86 -1.53 -6.77
CA PRO A 615 19.02 -0.45 -5.80
C PRO A 615 18.51 0.89 -6.36
N ALA A 616 17.97 1.75 -5.50
CA ALA A 616 17.36 3.02 -5.91
C ALA A 616 18.36 4.17 -6.17
N ASP A 617 19.63 3.98 -5.84
CA ASP A 617 20.66 5.01 -5.84
C ASP A 617 21.52 5.04 -7.11
N LEU A 618 21.02 4.49 -8.22
CA LEU A 618 21.81 4.24 -9.43
C LEU A 618 21.27 5.02 -10.63
N ASP A 619 22.21 5.59 -11.40
CA ASP A 619 21.93 6.07 -12.75
C ASP A 619 21.78 4.89 -13.72
N LEU A 620 20.76 4.98 -14.58
CA LEU A 620 20.42 3.95 -15.55
C LEU A 620 20.58 4.50 -16.96
N GLU A 621 21.28 3.76 -17.81
CA GLU A 621 21.30 4.00 -19.26
C GLU A 621 20.67 2.80 -19.96
N VAL A 622 19.57 3.04 -20.68
CA VAL A 622 18.84 2.02 -21.43
C VAL A 622 19.04 2.26 -22.91
N GLU A 623 19.64 1.30 -23.60
CA GLU A 623 19.85 1.30 -25.05
C GLU A 623 18.86 0.33 -25.70
N ALA A 624 17.99 0.84 -26.56
CA ALA A 624 17.00 0.06 -27.29
C ALA A 624 17.35 0.01 -28.79
N ARG A 625 17.31 -1.19 -29.39
CA ARG A 625 17.63 -1.45 -30.81
C ARG A 625 16.55 -2.28 -31.48
N GLY A 626 16.42 -2.13 -32.79
CA GLY A 626 15.47 -2.90 -33.62
C GLY A 626 14.37 -2.04 -34.24
N ASN A 627 13.39 -2.71 -34.84
CA ASN A 627 12.26 -2.10 -35.54
C ASN A 627 10.94 -2.13 -34.73
N GLY A 628 10.95 -2.81 -33.57
CA GLY A 628 9.80 -2.88 -32.67
C GLY A 628 9.63 -1.65 -31.77
N GLN A 629 8.52 -1.66 -31.02
CA GLN A 629 8.17 -0.59 -30.08
C GLN A 629 7.78 -1.19 -28.73
N GLY A 630 8.24 -0.58 -27.66
CA GLY A 630 8.02 -1.06 -26.29
C GLY A 630 7.83 0.06 -25.28
N ILE A 631 7.69 -0.33 -24.03
CA ILE A 631 7.58 0.58 -22.89
C ILE A 631 8.66 0.20 -21.88
N LEU A 632 9.30 1.23 -21.34
CA LEU A 632 10.19 1.17 -20.19
C LEU A 632 9.51 1.90 -19.04
N GLU A 633 9.33 1.23 -17.91
CA GLU A 633 8.89 1.82 -16.65
C GLU A 633 9.95 1.59 -15.58
N VAL A 634 10.19 2.61 -14.76
CA VAL A 634 11.07 2.57 -13.59
C VAL A 634 10.24 3.01 -12.39
N VAL A 635 10.04 2.11 -11.44
CA VAL A 635 9.19 2.32 -10.26
C VAL A 635 10.02 2.20 -9.00
N THR A 636 10.08 3.25 -8.19
CA THR A 636 10.82 3.26 -6.92
C THR A 636 9.85 3.31 -5.75
N HIS A 637 9.83 2.24 -4.94
CA HIS A 637 9.05 2.15 -3.71
C HIS A 637 9.90 2.57 -2.51
N TYR A 638 9.33 3.40 -1.64
CA TYR A 638 9.98 3.84 -0.41
C TYR A 638 8.93 4.18 0.66
N ASN A 639 9.35 4.27 1.92
CA ASN A 639 8.48 4.77 2.99
C ASN A 639 8.91 6.18 3.36
N GLN A 640 7.96 7.11 3.41
CA GLN A 640 8.19 8.50 3.75
C GLN A 640 7.65 8.82 5.15
N LEU A 641 8.30 9.72 5.88
CA LEU A 641 7.75 10.17 7.18
C LEU A 641 6.39 10.88 6.99
N PRO A 642 5.38 10.61 7.85
CA PRO A 642 4.03 11.18 7.69
C PRO A 642 3.99 12.71 7.79
N GLU A 643 4.94 13.31 8.49
CA GLU A 643 5.06 14.76 8.70
C GLU A 643 5.25 15.54 7.39
N VAL A 644 5.78 14.91 6.34
CA VAL A 644 5.93 15.54 5.03
C VAL A 644 4.57 15.81 4.40
N ASP A 645 3.71 14.79 4.36
CA ASP A 645 2.37 14.88 3.79
C ASP A 645 1.49 15.87 4.56
N GLU A 646 1.66 15.97 5.88
CA GLU A 646 0.94 16.93 6.71
C GLU A 646 1.29 18.39 6.38
N LYS A 647 2.56 18.67 6.07
CA LYS A 647 3.04 20.00 5.67
C LYS A 647 2.56 20.43 4.28
N ILE A 648 2.11 19.50 3.43
CA ILE A 648 1.61 19.83 2.10
C ILE A 648 0.32 20.67 2.26
N SER A 649 0.34 21.86 1.67
CA SER A 649 -0.82 22.75 1.68
C SER A 649 -1.95 22.13 0.88
N CYS A 650 -3.11 21.99 1.51
CA CYS A 650 -4.31 21.45 0.88
C CYS A 650 -4.96 22.54 0.03
N LYS A 651 -4.73 22.46 -1.29
CA LYS A 651 -5.20 23.46 -2.25
C LYS A 651 -6.67 23.27 -2.62
N ASP A 652 -7.14 22.02 -2.66
CA ASP A 652 -8.47 21.67 -3.19
C ASP A 652 -9.51 21.38 -2.09
N PHE A 653 -9.06 21.07 -0.87
CA PHE A 653 -9.92 20.71 0.26
C PHE A 653 -9.55 21.47 1.54
N GLU A 654 -10.57 21.93 2.26
CA GLU A 654 -10.47 22.21 3.69
C GLU A 654 -10.72 20.91 4.45
N PHE A 655 -9.72 20.46 5.21
CA PHE A 655 -9.70 19.10 5.75
C PHE A 655 -9.09 19.08 7.16
N SER A 656 -9.80 18.46 8.09
CA SER A 656 -9.35 18.28 9.48
C SER A 656 -9.77 16.93 10.03
N VAL A 657 -8.91 16.32 10.84
CA VAL A 657 -9.15 15.03 11.50
C VAL A 657 -8.89 15.20 12.99
N ALA A 658 -9.78 14.66 13.82
CA ALA A 658 -9.63 14.64 15.27
C ALA A 658 -10.02 13.27 15.82
N ILE A 659 -9.31 12.81 16.85
CA ILE A 659 -9.59 11.56 17.55
C ILE A 659 -9.65 11.83 19.05
N GLU A 660 -10.70 11.33 19.70
CA GLU A 660 -10.96 11.52 21.13
C GLU A 660 -11.40 10.19 21.75
N GLU A 661 -11.14 9.99 23.05
CA GLU A 661 -11.62 8.79 23.75
C GLU A 661 -13.14 8.87 23.92
N SER A 662 -13.83 7.77 23.59
CA SER A 662 -15.28 7.68 23.68
C SER A 662 -15.70 7.50 25.14
N SER A 663 -16.79 8.16 25.54
CA SER A 663 -17.40 7.96 26.86
C SER A 663 -18.21 6.66 26.97
N GLU A 664 -18.42 5.95 25.87
CA GLU A 664 -19.18 4.71 25.86
C GLU A 664 -18.38 3.55 26.43
N LYS A 665 -19.05 2.66 27.16
CA LYS A 665 -18.39 1.50 27.75
C LYS A 665 -17.95 0.56 26.62
N PRO A 666 -16.65 0.24 26.49
CA PRO A 666 -16.17 -0.65 25.45
C PRO A 666 -16.75 -2.07 25.64
N PRO A 667 -16.84 -2.85 24.55
CA PRO A 667 -17.06 -4.29 24.62
C PRO A 667 -16.05 -4.99 25.54
N ALA A 668 -16.38 -6.19 26.02
CA ALA A 668 -15.56 -6.90 27.02
C ALA A 668 -14.16 -7.28 26.51
N ASP A 669 -13.98 -7.38 25.19
CA ASP A 669 -12.75 -7.73 24.48
C ASP A 669 -11.98 -6.51 23.95
N VAL A 670 -12.46 -5.30 24.24
CA VAL A 670 -11.88 -4.02 23.80
C VAL A 670 -11.33 -3.28 25.01
N GLU A 671 -10.09 -2.81 24.90
CA GLU A 671 -9.42 -2.06 25.98
C GLU A 671 -10.00 -0.64 26.09
N LYS A 672 -10.06 0.07 24.96
CA LYS A 672 -10.55 1.45 24.88
C LYS A 672 -11.29 1.67 23.56
N SER A 673 -12.27 2.58 23.59
CA SER A 673 -13.01 3.01 22.40
C SER A 673 -12.69 4.47 22.10
N TYR A 674 -12.45 4.80 20.84
CA TYR A 674 -12.11 6.14 20.39
C TYR A 674 -13.09 6.60 19.31
N GLN A 675 -13.48 7.87 19.34
CA GLN A 675 -14.30 8.49 18.32
C GLN A 675 -13.40 9.24 17.33
N LEU A 676 -13.44 8.84 16.04
CA LEU A 676 -12.77 9.55 14.97
C LEU A 676 -13.75 10.52 14.29
N THR A 677 -13.37 11.78 14.20
CA THR A 677 -14.14 12.84 13.54
C THR A 677 -13.36 13.38 12.34
N ILE A 678 -13.92 13.25 11.15
CA ILE A 678 -13.35 13.72 9.90
C ILE A 678 -14.23 14.84 9.35
N LYS A 679 -13.67 16.01 9.09
CA LYS A 679 -14.38 17.14 8.46
C LYS A 679 -13.75 17.47 7.12
N VAL A 680 -14.56 17.57 6.08
CA VAL A 680 -14.08 17.84 4.72
C VAL A 680 -15.00 18.78 3.95
N ARG A 681 -14.41 19.77 3.28
CA ARG A 681 -15.12 20.72 2.40
C ARG A 681 -14.29 20.98 1.15
N ALA A 682 -14.94 21.07 0.00
CA ALA A 682 -14.26 21.43 -1.24
C ALA A 682 -13.99 22.94 -1.29
N LEU A 683 -12.81 23.35 -1.75
CA LEU A 683 -12.44 24.76 -1.92
C LEU A 683 -12.76 25.31 -3.32
N GLY A 684 -13.06 24.43 -4.28
CA GLY A 684 -13.43 24.79 -5.64
C GLY A 684 -14.78 25.53 -5.76
N PRO A 685 -15.11 26.05 -6.95
CA PRO A 685 -16.35 26.81 -7.20
C PRO A 685 -17.62 25.94 -7.24
N ARG A 686 -17.49 24.61 -7.11
CA ARG A 686 -18.57 23.63 -7.27
C ARG A 686 -18.34 22.47 -6.32
N ASP A 687 -19.43 21.77 -5.97
CA ASP A 687 -19.35 20.52 -5.21
C ASP A 687 -18.50 19.49 -5.97
N VAL A 688 -17.69 18.75 -5.23
CA VAL A 688 -16.87 17.67 -5.74
C VAL A 688 -17.60 16.36 -5.47
N ARG A 689 -17.89 15.56 -6.50
CA ARG A 689 -18.56 14.26 -6.34
C ARG A 689 -17.58 13.11 -6.46
N MET A 690 -17.87 11.99 -5.79
CA MET A 690 -16.98 10.81 -5.71
C MET A 690 -15.62 11.17 -5.12
N VAL A 691 -15.60 11.40 -3.80
CA VAL A 691 -14.37 11.66 -3.04
C VAL A 691 -14.02 10.41 -2.24
N ILE A 692 -12.75 10.04 -2.21
CA ILE A 692 -12.25 8.91 -1.41
C ILE A 692 -11.63 9.45 -0.13
N LEU A 693 -11.98 8.83 0.99
CA LEU A 693 -11.26 8.92 2.24
C LEU A 693 -10.51 7.60 2.45
N ASP A 694 -9.18 7.66 2.41
CA ASP A 694 -8.29 6.55 2.70
C ASP A 694 -7.72 6.73 4.12
N ILE A 695 -8.16 5.89 5.05
CA ILE A 695 -7.90 6.00 6.49
C ILE A 695 -7.00 4.84 6.91
N ASN A 696 -5.73 5.12 7.19
CA ASN A 696 -4.79 4.11 7.67
C ASN A 696 -5.05 3.80 9.14
N LEU A 697 -5.31 2.53 9.47
CA LEU A 697 -5.64 2.15 10.84
C LEU A 697 -4.36 2.05 11.70
N PRO A 698 -4.37 2.57 12.94
CA PRO A 698 -3.26 2.36 13.87
C PRO A 698 -3.17 0.90 14.31
N THR A 699 -1.98 0.46 14.74
CA THR A 699 -1.78 -0.92 15.22
C THR A 699 -2.71 -1.26 16.38
N GLY A 700 -3.44 -2.38 16.26
CA GLY A 700 -4.38 -2.85 17.27
C GLY A 700 -5.74 -2.16 17.27
N PHE A 701 -6.06 -1.35 16.26
CA PHE A 701 -7.36 -0.68 16.10
C PHE A 701 -8.21 -1.31 15.00
N THR A 702 -9.50 -1.41 15.23
CA THR A 702 -10.50 -1.82 14.23
C THR A 702 -11.69 -0.85 14.23
N PRO A 703 -12.29 -0.54 13.06
CA PRO A 703 -13.46 0.32 13.03
C PRO A 703 -14.72 -0.43 13.49
N GLU A 704 -15.64 0.30 14.11
CA GLU A 704 -16.96 -0.22 14.49
C GLU A 704 -17.86 -0.34 13.26
N ASN A 705 -18.12 -1.57 12.83
CA ASN A 705 -18.91 -1.84 11.62
C ASN A 705 -20.35 -1.30 11.72
N SER A 706 -20.97 -1.33 12.90
CA SER A 706 -22.34 -0.83 13.06
C SER A 706 -22.46 0.68 12.78
N ASP A 707 -21.45 1.48 13.15
CA ASP A 707 -21.40 2.92 12.86
C ASP A 707 -21.28 3.17 11.35
N LEU A 708 -20.41 2.42 10.67
CA LEU A 708 -20.22 2.53 9.22
C LEU A 708 -21.48 2.10 8.44
N GLU A 709 -22.14 1.02 8.88
CA GLU A 709 -23.40 0.57 8.29
C GLU A 709 -24.52 1.61 8.43
N MET A 710 -24.60 2.31 9.57
CA MET A 710 -25.54 3.42 9.75
C MET A 710 -25.28 4.58 8.78
N LEU A 711 -24.00 4.98 8.62
CA LEU A 711 -23.61 6.03 7.68
C LEU A 711 -23.98 5.68 6.24
N SER A 712 -23.91 4.38 5.87
CA SER A 712 -24.26 3.87 4.54
C SER A 712 -25.77 3.72 4.31
N ASN A 713 -26.50 3.26 5.32
CA ASN A 713 -27.91 2.87 5.19
C ASN A 713 -28.91 4.00 5.49
N SER A 714 -28.45 5.12 6.06
CA SER A 714 -29.28 6.30 6.34
C SER A 714 -29.98 6.86 5.08
N VAL A 715 -31.09 7.58 5.25
CA VAL A 715 -31.79 8.25 4.13
C VAL A 715 -30.91 9.33 3.49
N ASP A 716 -30.05 9.96 4.30
CA ASP A 716 -29.14 11.04 3.89
C ASP A 716 -27.85 10.52 3.21
N ARG A 717 -27.49 9.24 3.42
CA ARG A 717 -26.37 8.52 2.78
C ARG A 717 -25.08 9.33 2.70
N TYR A 718 -24.48 9.61 3.85
CA TYR A 718 -23.18 10.29 3.94
C TYR A 718 -22.06 9.50 3.23
N ILE A 719 -22.14 8.15 3.25
CA ILE A 719 -21.18 7.28 2.55
C ILE A 719 -21.91 6.37 1.55
N ASN A 720 -21.29 6.12 0.40
CA ASN A 720 -21.79 5.21 -0.63
C ASN A 720 -21.47 3.74 -0.31
N ASN A 721 -20.23 3.51 0.14
CA ASN A 721 -19.66 2.20 0.42
C ASN A 721 -18.40 2.39 1.26
N PHE A 722 -18.08 1.39 2.07
CA PHE A 722 -16.83 1.31 2.80
C PHE A 722 -16.22 -0.09 2.62
N GLN A 723 -14.89 -0.15 2.64
CA GLN A 723 -14.16 -1.41 2.57
C GLN A 723 -12.96 -1.34 3.51
N ILE A 724 -12.78 -2.40 4.30
CA ILE A 724 -11.55 -2.61 5.06
C ILE A 724 -10.62 -3.42 4.15
N VAL A 725 -9.44 -2.89 3.89
CA VAL A 725 -8.49 -3.42 2.93
C VAL A 725 -7.19 -3.76 3.64
N ASP A 726 -6.99 -5.06 3.86
CA ASP A 726 -5.86 -5.58 4.63
C ASP A 726 -4.65 -5.95 3.73
N ASN A 727 -4.89 -6.13 2.43
CA ASN A 727 -3.90 -6.59 1.45
C ASN A 727 -3.21 -5.46 0.66
N LEU A 728 -3.85 -4.30 0.48
CA LEU A 728 -3.30 -3.15 -0.29
C LEU A 728 -2.56 -2.14 0.58
N SER A 729 -2.58 -2.29 1.90
CA SER A 729 -1.91 -1.41 2.86
C SER A 729 -1.16 -2.24 3.89
N ASP A 730 0.02 -1.78 4.29
CA ASP A 730 0.86 -2.49 5.26
C ASP A 730 0.22 -2.57 6.66
N ARG A 731 -0.65 -1.62 7.03
CA ARG A 731 -1.31 -1.55 8.34
C ARG A 731 -2.82 -1.82 8.34
N GLY A 732 -3.37 -2.18 7.19
CA GLY A 732 -4.81 -2.19 6.97
C GLY A 732 -5.36 -0.77 6.82
N SER A 733 -6.21 -0.56 5.82
CA SER A 733 -6.82 0.74 5.55
C SER A 733 -8.33 0.63 5.43
N LEU A 734 -9.04 1.58 6.01
CA LEU A 734 -10.48 1.77 5.81
C LEU A 734 -10.67 2.77 4.67
N ILE A 735 -11.23 2.30 3.55
CA ILE A 735 -11.54 3.14 2.40
C ILE A 735 -13.02 3.47 2.42
N ILE A 736 -13.35 4.76 2.54
CA ILE A 736 -14.71 5.28 2.52
C ILE A 736 -14.94 6.09 1.25
N HIS A 737 -16.07 5.85 0.59
CA HIS A 737 -16.48 6.56 -0.61
C HIS A 737 -17.58 7.56 -0.30
N LEU A 738 -17.30 8.84 -0.48
CA LEU A 738 -18.28 9.92 -0.35
C LEU A 738 -18.94 10.19 -1.69
N PHE A 739 -20.27 10.31 -1.69
CA PHE A 739 -21.02 10.65 -2.90
C PHE A 739 -20.70 12.07 -3.40
N LYS A 740 -20.64 13.01 -2.46
CA LYS A 740 -20.29 14.40 -2.70
C LYS A 740 -19.60 15.00 -1.48
N VAL A 741 -18.80 16.01 -1.74
CA VAL A 741 -18.28 16.96 -0.76
C VAL A 741 -18.72 18.34 -1.22
N SER A 742 -19.50 19.01 -0.37
CA SER A 742 -20.02 20.35 -0.66
C SER A 742 -18.88 21.37 -0.69
N HIS A 743 -19.00 22.36 -1.59
CA HIS A 743 -18.10 23.53 -1.56
C HIS A 743 -18.52 24.60 -0.55
N LYS A 744 -19.78 24.52 -0.08
CA LYS A 744 -20.39 25.53 0.80
C LYS A 744 -20.31 25.17 2.28
N GLU A 745 -20.56 23.90 2.60
CA GLU A 745 -20.69 23.41 3.96
C GLU A 745 -19.75 22.21 4.16
N PRO A 746 -19.11 22.07 5.33
CA PRO A 746 -18.26 20.92 5.62
C PRO A 746 -19.09 19.67 5.86
N GLU A 747 -18.76 18.58 5.16
CA GLU A 747 -19.26 17.24 5.46
C GLU A 747 -18.50 16.70 6.68
N ILE A 748 -19.23 16.14 7.65
CA ILE A 748 -18.67 15.65 8.92
C ILE A 748 -18.99 14.16 9.05
N LEU A 749 -17.96 13.33 9.16
CA LEU A 749 -18.08 11.90 9.40
C LEU A 749 -17.57 11.56 10.80
N ILE A 750 -18.36 10.78 11.53
CA ILE A 750 -18.06 10.36 12.90
C ILE A 750 -18.33 8.86 13.01
N PHE A 751 -17.34 8.10 13.48
CA PHE A 751 -17.49 6.68 13.79
C PHE A 751 -16.44 6.26 14.82
N ARG A 752 -16.66 5.13 15.48
CA ARG A 752 -15.76 4.62 16.52
C ARG A 752 -14.67 3.70 15.96
N LEU A 753 -13.49 3.79 16.58
CA LEU A 753 -12.37 2.86 16.46
C LEU A 753 -12.18 2.15 17.81
N GLN A 754 -12.15 0.83 17.79
CA GLN A 754 -11.96 -0.02 18.96
C GLN A 754 -10.48 -0.42 19.08
N GLN A 755 -9.87 -0.18 20.24
CA GLN A 755 -8.50 -0.62 20.54
C GLN A 755 -8.53 -1.99 21.23
N SER A 756 -8.09 -3.04 20.55
CA SER A 756 -8.03 -4.40 21.11
C SER A 756 -6.73 -4.71 21.84
N PHE A 757 -5.65 -3.97 21.54
CA PHE A 757 -4.32 -4.18 22.12
C PHE A 757 -3.77 -2.87 22.69
N LYS A 758 -3.10 -2.93 23.85
CA LYS A 758 -2.36 -1.78 24.37
C LYS A 758 -1.08 -1.61 23.56
N VAL A 759 -0.90 -0.41 23.03
CA VAL A 759 0.24 -0.06 22.19
C VAL A 759 0.92 1.20 22.74
N GLY A 760 2.24 1.12 22.91
CA GLY A 760 3.10 2.22 23.30
C GLY A 760 3.94 2.72 22.12
N LEU A 761 4.29 4.01 22.13
CA LEU A 761 4.98 4.71 21.04
C LEU A 761 4.26 4.53 19.70
N LEU A 762 2.93 4.60 19.73
CA LEU A 762 2.07 4.41 18.56
C LEU A 762 2.41 5.43 17.48
N GLN A 763 2.72 4.96 16.27
CA GLN A 763 2.98 5.85 15.17
C GLN A 763 1.69 6.59 14.76
N PRO A 764 1.79 7.88 14.36
CA PRO A 764 0.69 8.56 13.71
C PRO A 764 0.18 7.84 12.46
N SER A 765 -1.13 7.64 12.43
CA SER A 765 -1.88 7.22 11.26
C SER A 765 -2.26 8.43 10.42
N SER A 766 -2.54 8.22 9.14
CA SER A 766 -2.95 9.27 8.21
C SER A 766 -4.34 9.02 7.65
N VAL A 767 -5.11 10.09 7.48
CA VAL A 767 -6.28 10.11 6.59
C VAL A 767 -5.92 10.93 5.37
N THR A 768 -6.15 10.37 4.18
CA THR A 768 -5.96 11.07 2.92
C THR A 768 -7.31 11.21 2.22
N VAL A 769 -7.69 12.46 1.94
CA VAL A 769 -8.80 12.76 1.05
C VAL A 769 -8.29 13.04 -0.35
N TYR A 770 -8.94 12.47 -1.36
CA TYR A 770 -8.64 12.77 -2.76
C TYR A 770 -9.85 12.62 -3.67
N GLU A 771 -9.82 13.36 -4.78
CA GLU A 771 -10.79 13.17 -5.84
C GLU A 771 -10.56 11.82 -6.51
N TYR A 772 -11.61 11.01 -6.61
CA TYR A 772 -11.54 9.67 -7.19
C TYR A 772 -10.94 9.67 -8.62
N TYR A 773 -11.27 10.69 -9.41
CA TYR A 773 -10.84 10.77 -10.81
C TYR A 773 -9.65 11.69 -11.06
N ASN A 774 -9.17 12.37 -10.03
CA ASN A 774 -7.97 13.17 -10.11
C ASN A 774 -7.19 13.05 -8.79
N PRO A 775 -6.49 11.92 -8.57
CA PRO A 775 -5.80 11.66 -7.30
C PRO A 775 -4.69 12.67 -6.99
N ASP A 776 -4.26 13.47 -7.98
CA ASP A 776 -3.32 14.58 -7.81
C ASP A 776 -3.95 15.69 -6.93
N HIS A 777 -5.28 15.82 -6.93
CA HIS A 777 -6.04 16.67 -6.00
C HIS A 777 -6.27 15.92 -4.69
N ARG A 778 -5.31 16.04 -3.78
CA ARG A 778 -5.34 15.33 -2.51
C ARG A 778 -4.85 16.17 -1.34
N CYS A 779 -5.25 15.74 -0.15
CA CYS A 779 -4.88 16.33 1.11
C CYS A 779 -4.79 15.23 2.17
N SER A 780 -3.71 15.25 2.95
CA SER A 780 -3.47 14.25 4.01
C SER A 780 -3.33 14.94 5.36
N ARG A 781 -3.89 14.32 6.40
CA ARG A 781 -3.74 14.74 7.80
C ARG A 781 -3.47 13.55 8.68
N THR A 782 -2.60 13.72 9.65
CA THR A 782 -2.28 12.68 10.63
C THR A 782 -3.17 12.76 11.85
N TYR A 783 -3.39 11.61 12.48
CA TYR A 783 -4.09 11.49 13.75
C TYR A 783 -3.47 10.38 14.60
N THR A 784 -3.40 10.63 15.90
CA THR A 784 -2.96 9.67 16.91
C THR A 784 -3.80 9.87 18.16
N PRO A 785 -4.33 8.80 18.78
CA PRO A 785 -4.84 8.89 20.15
C PRO A 785 -3.83 9.56 21.08
N ARG A 786 -4.29 10.31 22.09
CA ARG A 786 -3.38 10.89 23.07
C ARG A 786 -2.63 9.79 23.81
N GLU A 787 -1.31 9.91 23.86
CA GLU A 787 -0.45 8.97 24.58
C GLU A 787 -0.78 8.98 26.08
N ASP A 788 -1.12 7.81 26.61
CA ASP A 788 -1.26 7.57 28.03
C ASP A 788 0.14 7.32 28.61
N LYS A 789 0.75 8.36 29.18
CA LYS A 789 2.10 8.29 29.75
C LYS A 789 2.22 7.26 30.88
N GLU A 790 1.15 7.02 31.62
CA GLU A 790 1.12 6.01 32.68
C GLU A 790 1.12 4.60 32.06
N ALA A 791 0.35 4.37 30.99
CA ALA A 791 0.37 3.11 30.25
C ALA A 791 1.74 2.81 29.62
N LEU A 792 2.45 3.82 29.08
CA LEU A 792 3.82 3.66 28.57
C LEU A 792 4.80 3.19 29.64
N THR A 793 4.72 3.76 30.86
CA THR A 793 5.52 3.31 32.01
C THR A 793 5.13 1.94 32.55
N GLN A 794 3.92 1.45 32.27
CA GLN A 794 3.48 0.11 32.63
C GLN A 794 3.92 -0.95 31.61
N ILE A 795 3.89 -0.63 30.32
CA ILE A 795 4.33 -1.51 29.22
C ILE A 795 5.85 -1.72 29.32
N CYS A 796 6.59 -0.63 29.56
CA CYS A 796 8.03 -0.66 29.63
C CYS A 796 8.52 -0.71 31.09
N ARG A 797 8.58 -1.93 31.65
CA ARG A 797 9.19 -2.20 32.97
C ARG A 797 10.51 -2.98 32.80
N ASP A 798 11.51 -2.61 33.62
CA ASP A 798 12.78 -3.34 33.81
C ASP A 798 13.60 -3.61 32.52
N ASN A 799 14.01 -4.86 32.30
CA ASN A 799 14.98 -5.25 31.27
C ASN A 799 14.44 -5.16 29.82
N VAL A 800 13.11 -5.06 29.63
CA VAL A 800 12.48 -4.97 28.30
C VAL A 800 12.83 -3.65 27.61
N CYS A 801 12.83 -2.54 28.36
CA CYS A 801 13.24 -1.21 27.84
C CYS A 801 14.73 -1.11 27.57
N ARG A 802 15.57 -1.87 28.29
CA ARG A 802 17.02 -1.88 28.03
C ARG A 802 17.36 -2.55 26.71
N CYS A 803 16.56 -3.51 26.29
CA CYS A 803 16.80 -4.23 25.05
C CYS A 803 16.41 -3.40 23.80
N THR A 804 15.44 -2.48 23.90
CA THR A 804 15.16 -1.50 22.83
C THR A 804 16.27 -0.45 22.69
N GLN A 805 17.10 -0.25 23.72
CA GLN A 805 18.25 0.65 23.69
C GLN A 805 19.46 0.09 22.91
N GLY A 806 19.43 -1.18 22.47
CA GLY A 806 20.55 -1.80 21.74
C GLY A 806 20.88 -1.14 20.41
N ASP A 807 19.92 -0.46 19.78
CA ASP A 807 20.11 0.36 18.57
C ASP A 807 20.09 1.88 18.84
N CYS A 808 19.89 2.29 20.10
CA CYS A 808 19.83 3.69 20.51
C CYS A 808 21.21 4.26 20.85
N CYS A 809 21.39 5.56 20.59
CA CYS A 809 22.51 6.30 21.18
C CYS A 809 22.29 6.47 22.70
N ILE A 810 23.29 6.08 23.50
CA ILE A 810 23.30 6.31 24.96
C ILE A 810 24.30 7.43 25.26
N SER A 811 23.80 8.51 25.84
CA SER A 811 24.62 9.66 26.24
C SER A 811 25.54 9.26 27.40
N LYS A 812 26.83 9.56 27.26
CA LYS A 812 27.83 9.24 28.28
C LYS A 812 27.58 10.03 29.55
N THR A 813 27.67 9.36 30.70
CA THR A 813 27.39 9.99 31.98
C THR A 813 28.53 10.92 32.39
N ASP A 814 28.22 11.93 33.20
CA ASP A 814 29.24 12.86 33.70
C ASP A 814 30.23 12.23 34.69
N SER A 815 29.88 11.08 35.26
CA SER A 815 30.72 10.28 36.16
C SER A 815 31.75 9.41 35.44
N GLU A 816 31.56 9.14 34.15
CA GLU A 816 32.48 8.32 33.36
C GLU A 816 33.66 9.16 32.83
N ASN A 817 34.88 8.69 33.10
CA ASN A 817 36.10 9.30 32.56
C ASN A 817 36.64 8.45 31.41
N PHE A 818 36.66 9.01 30.20
CA PHE A 818 37.23 8.36 29.00
C PHE A 818 38.62 8.91 28.71
N LEU A 819 39.52 8.06 28.23
CA LEU A 819 40.84 8.50 27.76
C LEU A 819 40.70 9.21 26.41
N ASN A 820 41.57 10.19 26.13
CA ASN A 820 41.58 10.91 24.83
C ASN A 820 41.67 9.92 23.65
N LYS A 821 42.52 8.89 23.80
CA LYS A 821 42.73 7.83 22.81
C LYS A 821 41.45 7.05 22.47
N ASP A 822 40.53 6.86 23.41
CA ASP A 822 39.28 6.13 23.15
C ASP A 822 38.39 6.94 22.20
N ARG A 823 38.29 8.26 22.42
CA ARG A 823 37.55 9.19 21.57
C ARG A 823 38.18 9.30 20.19
N GLU A 824 39.52 9.35 20.11
CA GLU A 824 40.25 9.37 18.85
C GLU A 824 40.04 8.09 18.04
N VAL A 825 40.21 6.91 18.65
CA VAL A 825 39.99 5.62 17.98
C VAL A 825 38.56 5.53 17.44
N PHE A 826 37.58 5.97 18.22
CA PHE A 826 36.19 6.01 17.78
C PHE A 826 35.99 6.97 16.60
N ALA A 827 36.47 8.22 16.72
CA ALA A 827 36.40 9.23 15.67
C ALA A 827 37.17 8.86 14.39
N CYS A 828 38.15 7.96 14.49
CA CYS A 828 39.02 7.58 13.39
C CYS A 828 38.71 6.22 12.77
N ASN A 829 37.65 5.54 13.21
CA ASN A 829 37.28 4.22 12.67
C ASN A 829 36.86 4.28 11.19
N THR A 830 36.13 5.33 10.78
CA THR A 830 35.75 5.61 9.37
C THR A 830 35.72 7.13 9.07
N LEU A 831 34.93 7.58 8.08
CA LEU A 831 34.65 9.00 7.79
C LEU A 831 33.66 9.61 8.79
N HIS A 832 33.96 9.49 10.09
CA HIS A 832 33.13 10.09 11.13
C HIS A 832 33.21 11.60 11.10
N HIS A 833 32.07 12.25 11.32
CA HIS A 833 32.01 13.67 11.63
C HIS A 833 32.25 13.88 13.13
N VAL A 834 32.90 14.99 13.50
CA VAL A 834 33.12 15.35 14.89
C VAL A 834 32.75 16.81 15.09
N PHE A 835 31.69 17.05 15.86
CA PHE A 835 31.17 18.39 16.12
C PHE A 835 31.05 18.65 17.61
N LYS A 836 31.36 19.89 18.01
CA LYS A 836 30.84 20.47 19.24
C LYS A 836 29.56 21.22 18.89
N VAL A 837 28.47 20.86 19.56
CA VAL A 837 27.14 21.40 19.28
C VAL A 837 26.45 21.91 20.53
N LYS A 838 25.57 22.90 20.37
CA LYS A 838 24.70 23.43 21.42
C LYS A 838 23.25 23.14 21.08
N VAL A 839 22.51 22.54 22.01
CA VAL A 839 21.08 22.22 21.82
C VAL A 839 20.26 23.50 21.97
N LEU A 840 19.58 23.92 20.92
CA LEU A 840 18.72 25.11 20.91
C LEU A 840 17.28 24.79 21.27
N ASN A 841 16.74 23.71 20.72
CA ASN A 841 15.35 23.30 20.91
C ASN A 841 15.21 21.77 20.85
N VAL A 842 14.22 21.23 21.57
CA VAL A 842 13.89 19.81 21.60
C VAL A 842 12.40 19.65 21.32
N SER A 843 12.07 18.99 20.21
CA SER A 843 10.71 18.64 19.83
C SER A 843 10.51 17.14 20.00
N GLN A 844 9.61 16.75 20.90
CA GLN A 844 9.31 15.36 21.18
C GLN A 844 8.20 14.84 20.26
N SER A 845 8.44 13.70 19.62
CA SER A 845 7.49 13.03 18.70
C SER A 845 7.82 11.53 18.66
N TYR A 846 7.35 10.81 17.63
CA TYR A 846 7.79 9.45 17.32
C TYR A 846 9.30 9.41 17.00
N TYR A 847 9.80 10.45 16.32
CA TYR A 847 11.22 10.79 16.25
C TYR A 847 11.45 12.13 16.96
N ASP A 848 12.23 12.12 18.04
CA ASP A 848 12.63 13.32 18.75
C ASP A 848 13.60 14.13 17.86
N LYS A 849 13.28 15.41 17.65
CA LYS A 849 14.08 16.35 16.86
C LYS A 849 14.80 17.32 17.78
N TYR A 850 16.10 17.43 17.59
CA TYR A 850 16.97 18.33 18.32
C TYR A 850 17.52 19.37 17.34
N GLU A 851 17.07 20.62 17.47
CA GLU A 851 17.69 21.73 16.74
C GLU A 851 19.00 22.07 17.45
N MET A 852 20.13 21.90 16.78
CA MET A 852 21.44 22.14 17.35
C MET A 852 22.25 23.14 16.52
N GLU A 853 23.02 23.98 17.19
CA GLU A 853 23.98 24.90 16.57
C GLU A 853 25.38 24.31 16.68
N ILE A 854 26.12 24.25 15.56
CA ILE A 854 27.51 23.79 15.56
C ILE A 854 28.39 24.91 16.09
N THR A 855 28.93 24.75 17.29
CA THR A 855 29.81 25.74 17.93
C THR A 855 31.29 25.52 17.60
N ARG A 856 31.67 24.30 17.22
CA ARG A 856 33.02 23.99 16.70
C ARG A 856 32.97 22.81 15.73
N VAL A 857 33.57 22.96 14.55
CA VAL A 857 33.82 21.85 13.62
C VAL A 857 35.20 21.29 13.93
N ILE A 858 35.28 20.06 14.44
CA ILE A 858 36.54 19.42 14.83
C ILE A 858 37.06 18.54 13.69
N LYS A 859 36.18 17.72 13.10
CA LYS A 859 36.49 16.89 11.93
C LYS A 859 35.29 16.90 10.99
N LEU A 860 35.54 17.20 9.72
CA LEU A 860 34.52 17.10 8.67
C LEU A 860 34.26 15.62 8.33
N GLY A 861 32.98 15.27 8.24
CA GLY A 861 32.54 13.98 7.71
C GLY A 861 32.35 14.04 6.20
N VAL A 862 31.24 13.47 5.72
CA VAL A 862 30.89 13.44 4.29
C VAL A 862 30.24 14.75 3.80
N GLU A 863 29.57 15.48 4.70
CA GLU A 863 28.96 16.78 4.36
C GLU A 863 30.07 17.84 4.13
N ALA A 864 30.10 18.42 2.92
CA ALA A 864 31.02 19.51 2.58
C ALA A 864 30.43 20.88 2.94
N GLY A 865 31.27 21.84 3.32
CA GLY A 865 30.84 23.23 3.57
C GLY A 865 30.15 23.47 4.91
N VAL A 866 30.36 22.59 5.90
CA VAL A 866 29.87 22.80 7.27
C VAL A 866 30.71 23.88 7.96
N GLU A 867 30.05 24.94 8.44
CA GLU A 867 30.69 26.08 9.12
C GLU A 867 30.14 26.27 10.55
N VAL A 868 30.93 26.94 11.38
CA VAL A 868 30.55 27.31 12.76
C VAL A 868 29.37 28.28 12.75
N GLY A 869 28.43 28.12 13.68
CA GLY A 869 27.21 28.93 13.80
C GLY A 869 26.06 28.42 12.93
N GLN A 870 26.28 27.43 12.07
CA GLN A 870 25.21 26.81 11.33
C GLN A 870 24.35 25.90 12.23
N LYS A 871 23.06 25.90 11.96
CA LYS A 871 22.09 25.02 12.62
C LYS A 871 21.89 23.73 11.83
N ARG A 872 21.74 22.61 12.54
CA ARG A 872 21.41 21.28 12.01
C ARG A 872 20.34 20.64 12.87
N PHE A 873 19.52 19.78 12.27
CA PHE A 873 18.63 18.91 13.02
C PHE A 873 19.33 17.57 13.26
N PHE A 874 19.28 17.14 14.51
CA PHE A 874 19.62 15.77 14.89
C PHE A 874 18.35 15.06 15.31
N MET A 875 18.22 13.78 14.99
CA MET A 875 17.02 12.99 15.21
C MET A 875 17.34 11.70 15.95
N SER A 876 16.47 11.31 16.87
CA SER A 876 16.55 10.05 17.59
C SER A 876 15.15 9.43 17.66
N HIS A 877 15.05 8.11 17.66
CA HIS A 877 13.77 7.45 17.90
C HIS A 877 13.25 7.78 19.30
N GLY A 878 11.93 7.97 19.46
CA GLY A 878 11.30 8.35 20.73
C GLY A 878 11.52 7.32 21.85
N GLY A 879 11.70 6.04 21.49
CA GLY A 879 12.10 4.98 22.43
C GLY A 879 13.50 5.15 23.05
N CYS A 880 14.35 6.03 22.49
CA CYS A 880 15.71 6.30 22.98
C CYS A 880 15.78 7.50 23.94
N ARG A 881 14.64 8.13 24.25
CA ARG A 881 14.57 9.40 25.00
C ARG A 881 15.30 9.33 26.36
N ASP A 882 15.12 8.23 27.08
CA ASP A 882 15.75 8.02 28.39
C ASP A 882 17.27 7.82 28.31
N GLY A 883 17.75 7.19 27.23
CA GLY A 883 19.17 6.93 27.01
C GLY A 883 19.96 8.16 26.56
N ILE A 884 19.35 9.04 25.77
CA ILE A 884 20.04 10.19 25.19
C ILE A 884 19.91 11.48 26.02
N ASN A 885 18.72 11.73 26.57
CA ASN A 885 18.37 12.81 27.50
C ASN A 885 19.12 14.15 27.29
N LEU A 886 19.10 14.66 26.05
CA LEU A 886 19.75 15.92 25.71
C LEU A 886 18.98 17.11 26.26
N LYS A 887 19.69 18.03 26.91
CA LYS A 887 19.10 19.19 27.59
C LYS A 887 19.26 20.45 26.74
N GLN A 888 18.15 21.18 26.60
CA GLN A 888 18.15 22.49 25.97
C GLN A 888 19.16 23.44 26.63
N GLY A 889 19.92 24.17 25.83
CA GLY A 889 20.94 25.11 26.27
C GLY A 889 22.30 24.50 26.61
N SER A 890 22.42 23.18 26.71
CA SER A 890 23.68 22.48 27.01
C SER A 890 24.50 22.21 25.75
N GLU A 891 25.81 22.06 25.91
CA GLU A 891 26.74 21.70 24.84
C GLU A 891 27.12 20.21 24.91
N TYR A 892 27.36 19.61 23.74
CA TYR A 892 27.71 18.20 23.60
C TYR A 892 28.79 18.00 22.53
N LEU A 893 29.65 17.00 22.73
CA LEU A 893 30.48 16.40 21.71
C LEU A 893 29.66 15.32 21.00
N ILE A 894 29.55 15.42 19.67
CA ILE A 894 28.93 14.40 18.83
C ILE A 894 29.98 13.86 17.87
N ILE A 895 30.19 12.54 17.91
CA ILE A 895 31.00 11.80 16.94
C ILE A 895 30.11 10.74 16.31
N GLY A 896 29.89 10.81 15.00
CA GLY A 896 29.01 9.88 14.31
C GLY A 896 29.57 9.43 12.96
N PRO A 897 29.27 8.21 12.50
CA PRO A 897 29.73 7.70 11.22
C PRO A 897 29.05 8.42 10.03
N LYS A 898 29.39 8.04 8.81
CA LYS A 898 28.78 8.62 7.60
C LYS A 898 27.30 8.22 7.45
N GLU A 899 26.93 7.07 8.00
CA GLU A 899 25.59 6.50 7.98
C GLU A 899 24.59 7.31 8.81
N ASP A 900 25.06 8.14 9.75
CA ASP A 900 24.24 9.06 10.53
C ASP A 900 23.68 10.19 9.65
N LEU A 901 24.32 10.50 8.51
CA LEU A 901 23.81 11.48 7.56
C LEU A 901 22.58 10.92 6.84
N TRP A 902 21.40 11.32 7.30
CA TRP A 902 20.15 10.65 6.90
C TRP A 902 19.50 11.27 5.67
N ASN A 903 19.22 12.57 5.70
CA ASN A 903 18.60 13.26 4.57
C ASN A 903 18.93 14.75 4.56
N ILE A 904 18.53 15.46 3.52
CA ILE A 904 18.56 16.91 3.42
C ILE A 904 17.17 17.43 3.78
N ASP A 905 17.11 18.35 4.72
CA ASP A 905 15.91 19.08 5.11
C ASP A 905 15.45 19.95 3.94
N SER A 906 14.21 19.76 3.48
CA SER A 906 13.63 20.44 2.32
C SER A 906 13.49 21.96 2.52
N ASP A 907 13.31 22.41 3.76
CA ASP A 907 13.05 23.81 4.10
C ASP A 907 14.36 24.62 4.19
N THR A 908 15.43 23.98 4.67
CA THR A 908 16.73 24.62 4.94
C THR A 908 17.84 24.19 3.98
N ASN A 909 17.62 23.16 3.17
CA ASN A 909 18.58 22.50 2.30
C ASN A 909 19.87 22.07 3.05
N ARG A 910 19.71 21.65 4.32
CA ARG A 910 20.81 21.23 5.21
C ARG A 910 20.63 19.78 5.62
N SER A 911 21.74 19.10 5.89
CA SER A 911 21.68 17.72 6.31
C SER A 911 21.04 17.53 7.69
N ILE A 912 20.31 16.43 7.84
CA ILE A 912 19.74 15.93 9.08
C ILE A 912 20.55 14.71 9.51
N TYR A 913 20.91 14.67 10.78
CA TYR A 913 21.73 13.62 11.37
C TYR A 913 20.90 12.71 12.26
N MET A 914 21.09 11.39 12.17
CA MET A 914 20.47 10.41 13.05
C MET A 914 21.44 10.05 14.19
N LEU A 915 20.93 10.00 15.41
CA LEU A 915 21.68 9.58 16.60
C LEU A 915 21.42 8.08 16.83
N GLY A 916 22.24 7.24 16.20
CA GLY A 916 22.17 5.79 16.27
C GLY A 916 23.09 5.17 17.33
N LYS A 917 23.08 3.83 17.42
CA LYS A 917 23.98 3.08 18.33
C LYS A 917 25.48 3.37 18.13
N ASP A 918 25.87 3.71 16.90
CA ASP A 918 27.26 3.99 16.52
C ASP A 918 27.59 5.49 16.64
N THR A 919 26.70 6.28 17.25
CA THR A 919 26.95 7.69 17.55
C THR A 919 27.43 7.85 19.00
N TRP A 920 28.55 8.53 19.18
CA TRP A 920 29.05 8.95 20.50
C TRP A 920 28.47 10.32 20.86
N VAL A 921 27.82 10.40 22.01
CA VAL A 921 27.28 11.64 22.57
C VAL A 921 27.81 11.81 23.98
N GLU A 922 28.52 12.91 24.23
CA GLU A 922 29.08 13.23 25.55
C GLU A 922 28.84 14.69 25.90
N ARG A 923 28.35 14.96 27.12
CA ARG A 923 28.10 16.35 27.56
C ARG A 923 29.42 17.11 27.69
N TRP A 924 29.44 18.30 27.09
CA TRP A 924 30.53 19.27 27.21
C TRP A 924 30.17 20.30 28.30
N PRO A 925 30.86 20.31 29.46
CA PRO A 925 30.52 21.23 30.54
C PRO A 925 30.76 22.69 30.16
N THR A 926 29.99 23.61 30.74
CA THR A 926 30.18 25.05 30.52
C THR A 926 31.45 25.55 31.22
N SER A 927 31.95 26.73 30.84
CA SER A 927 33.14 27.33 31.46
C SER A 927 33.01 27.53 32.98
N ALA A 928 31.80 27.75 33.49
CA ALA A 928 31.52 27.85 34.92
C ALA A 928 31.62 26.47 35.62
N GLU A 929 31.15 25.41 34.97
CA GLU A 929 31.17 24.03 35.49
C GLU A 929 32.56 23.37 35.37
N CYS A 930 33.39 23.82 34.42
CA CYS A 930 34.77 23.34 34.30
C CYS A 930 35.63 23.63 35.54
N SER A 931 35.19 24.53 36.44
CA SER A 931 35.84 24.74 37.73
C SER A 931 35.76 23.52 38.66
N SER A 932 34.68 22.74 38.59
CA SER A 932 34.50 21.49 39.36
C SER A 932 34.83 20.24 38.54
N MET A 933 34.87 20.33 37.21
CA MET A 933 35.12 19.22 36.27
C MET A 933 36.37 19.44 35.39
N GLN A 934 37.44 19.98 35.96
CA GLN A 934 38.61 20.47 35.21
C GLN A 934 39.30 19.39 34.36
N ALA A 935 39.36 18.14 34.85
CA ALA A 935 39.96 17.02 34.12
C ALA A 935 39.18 16.64 32.85
N LYS A 936 37.83 16.64 32.93
CA LYS A 936 36.95 16.31 31.79
C LYS A 936 37.03 17.39 30.71
N CYS A 937 36.92 18.67 31.10
CA CYS A 937 37.02 19.77 30.14
C CYS A 937 38.36 19.77 29.41
N LYS A 938 39.47 19.61 30.15
CA LYS A 938 40.80 19.54 29.56
C LYS A 938 40.94 18.35 28.61
N SER A 939 40.46 17.17 28.99
CA SER A 939 40.48 15.97 28.14
C SER A 939 39.70 16.17 26.84
N LEU A 940 38.52 16.80 26.89
CA LEU A 940 37.71 17.10 25.71
C LEU A 940 38.38 18.13 24.79
N ASP A 941 38.94 19.20 25.34
CA ASP A 941 39.68 20.22 24.58
C ASP A 941 40.94 19.63 23.93
N ASP A 942 41.74 18.87 24.68
CA ASP A 942 42.95 18.20 24.18
C ASP A 942 42.61 17.26 23.01
N THR A 943 41.55 16.44 23.16
CA THR A 943 41.06 15.54 22.10
C THR A 943 40.60 16.32 20.87
N ALA A 944 39.87 17.42 21.05
CA ALA A 944 39.38 18.24 19.95
C ALA A 944 40.52 18.93 19.19
N ASP A 945 41.53 19.41 19.89
CA ASP A 945 42.72 20.02 19.28
C ASP A 945 43.52 18.98 18.49
N GLU A 946 43.75 17.80 19.07
CA GLU A 946 44.46 16.69 18.41
C GLU A 946 43.75 16.22 17.14
N LEU A 947 42.43 16.00 17.20
CA LEU A 947 41.64 15.62 16.03
C LEU A 947 41.59 16.72 14.96
N SER A 948 41.56 17.99 15.34
CA SER A 948 41.56 19.13 14.40
C SER A 948 42.88 19.26 13.64
N VAL A 949 44.01 18.96 14.30
CA VAL A 949 45.36 19.08 13.70
C VAL A 949 45.74 17.83 12.91
N ASN A 950 45.51 16.64 13.46
CA ASN A 950 45.98 15.38 12.89
C ASN A 950 44.93 14.71 11.98
N ALA A 951 43.64 15.04 12.11
CA ALA A 951 42.54 14.53 11.28
C ALA A 951 42.58 13.00 11.04
N CYS A 952 42.94 12.23 12.08
CA CYS A 952 43.09 10.77 12.01
C CYS A 952 44.25 10.26 11.13
N ARG A 953 45.29 11.06 10.90
CA ARG A 953 46.57 10.57 10.37
C ARG A 953 47.23 9.68 11.41
N VAL A 954 47.09 8.36 11.23
CA VAL A 954 47.99 7.38 11.85
C VAL A 954 49.32 7.40 11.12
#